data_AF-A0A951SB64-F1
#
_entry.id   AF-A0A951SB64-F1
#
_cell.length_a   1.000
_cell.length_b   1.000
_cell.length_c   1.000
_cell.angle_alpha   90.00
_cell.angle_beta   90.00
_cell.angle_gamma   90.00
#
_symmetry.space_group_name_H-M   'P 1'
#
loop_
_entity.id
_entity.type
_entity.pdbx_description
1 polymer ?
#
loop_
_entity_poly.entity_id
_entity_poly.type
_entity_poly.pdbx_seq_one_letter_code
_entity_poly.pdbx_strand_id
1 'polypeptide(L)'
;MKKLRSLLMILAASAFIAACVKQDFDRPPITTIPVGDVYTIGDLVNILNTTGATQFNNNASVYGIVTMDEVSGNIYKSAYIQDATGAINLRLQESGGLRVGDSIRVYLKGVILSEYNKLRQLSNVHNDSNIVILANRKFIEPEVVTIDQIKTGSYQCKLIKLENVQFIAGDTASTWADTDVTTNRTIEDCSGKSVIVRTSNFASFQGENLPNGKGSLVAIAGIFNTTPQLYVRSTTEVKMDSARCGSGGGGGGEAVDMVNENFSTAQDNSDINIPGWANIAEAGTRKWQGKIYQGDGYAQATGYNSNLPSMITWLVTPNVKMDQKKYLRFRTAKAYWEHGDDVPLTVMVSSNFDGVNVATASWTPIEAKVVGRADADNTWVPSGDIDLSAFIPDGKIAVAFKYTGSGTKSTSIRIDDVYIGTQAGGGGGGGETGGTFENPFTVEEAISKQNATPYVNGWVQGYIVGSVKNGVTAVTSNDDIHWSAPFALATNVLIASTPGVTDYTQCVFVNMPAGSDFRTQVNLLDNPTNLGKKLKAVGNLRTYFGAAGLRDNPGTSADFLLEGGGGGTVGGTFENPFTVEEAISKQNATPYVNGWVKGYIVGSVKSGITSVTSNADIHWSAPFTLATNVLIASTPGVTDYTQCVFVNMPAGSAFRAQVNLMDNPANLGKKLKAVGNLRSYFGAAGLRDNPGTSADFVLEGGGGGGGGTALFSETFSSNLGTFSQYSVEGNQVWGWGNFDGGCAVMTGYVNPDRFPNDDWLISPAINLSAHTGAVLTIRQAANFVSSEWSFLQVLVSTDYSGSGNPATQGTWTEINVPNKPSGTDWAFVDSGDIDFSAYDGKPAVYVAFRYRSSSTIASTWEISKVEVK
;
A
#
# COMPACT_ATOMS: atom_id res chain seq x y z
N MET A 1 42.16 -57.80 -22.02
CA MET A 1 40.75 -57.61 -22.43
C MET A 1 40.49 -56.16 -22.82
N LYS A 2 40.81 -55.75 -24.07
CA LYS A 2 40.43 -54.44 -24.65
C LYS A 2 40.43 -54.43 -26.20
N LYS A 3 40.24 -55.59 -26.85
CA LYS A 3 40.16 -55.73 -28.32
C LYS A 3 39.12 -56.77 -28.79
N LEU A 4 37.95 -56.84 -28.13
CA LEU A 4 36.87 -57.75 -28.54
C LEU A 4 35.47 -57.15 -28.33
N ARG A 5 35.30 -55.84 -28.61
CA ARG A 5 33.99 -55.15 -28.53
C ARG A 5 33.67 -54.21 -29.69
N SER A 6 34.52 -54.09 -30.72
CA SER A 6 34.28 -53.20 -31.87
C SER A 6 34.07 -53.92 -33.21
N LEU A 7 33.83 -55.23 -33.22
CA LEU A 7 33.62 -55.99 -34.47
C LEU A 7 32.27 -56.73 -34.58
N LEU A 8 31.31 -56.46 -33.68
CA LEU A 8 29.97 -57.05 -33.73
C LEU A 8 28.86 -56.06 -34.10
N MET A 9 29.20 -54.81 -34.48
CA MET A 9 28.22 -53.75 -34.76
C MET A 9 28.16 -53.30 -36.24
N ILE A 10 28.85 -53.98 -37.17
CA ILE A 10 28.90 -53.58 -38.59
C ILE A 10 28.50 -54.72 -39.57
N LEU A 11 28.04 -55.89 -39.09
CA LEU A 11 27.72 -57.02 -39.98
C LEU A 11 26.32 -57.64 -39.78
N ALA A 12 25.31 -56.82 -39.46
CA ALA A 12 23.91 -57.23 -39.51
C ALA A 12 22.99 -56.10 -40.04
N ALA A 13 23.55 -55.20 -40.86
CA ALA A 13 22.81 -54.12 -41.54
C ALA A 13 22.50 -54.45 -43.01
N SER A 14 22.56 -55.72 -43.43
CA SER A 14 22.36 -56.10 -44.83
C SER A 14 21.82 -57.52 -44.97
N ALA A 15 20.51 -57.69 -44.67
CA ALA A 15 19.71 -58.82 -45.15
C ALA A 15 18.20 -58.56 -44.92
N PHE A 16 17.59 -57.67 -45.72
CA PHE A 16 16.13 -57.61 -45.85
C PHE A 16 15.77 -57.35 -47.32
N ILE A 17 15.76 -58.40 -48.14
CA ILE A 17 14.97 -58.42 -49.39
C ILE A 17 14.39 -59.83 -49.58
N ALA A 18 13.10 -59.85 -49.93
CA ALA A 18 12.30 -60.93 -50.51
C ALA A 18 11.73 -62.02 -49.57
N ALA A 19 10.60 -61.70 -48.94
CA ALA A 19 9.51 -62.66 -48.75
C ALA A 19 8.21 -62.01 -49.28
N CYS A 20 7.83 -62.34 -50.51
CA CYS A 20 6.53 -62.01 -51.06
C CYS A 20 5.45 -62.82 -50.35
N VAL A 21 4.75 -62.20 -49.40
CA VAL A 21 3.41 -62.66 -48.99
C VAL A 21 2.41 -61.87 -49.82
N LYS A 22 1.68 -62.59 -50.68
CA LYS A 22 0.51 -62.11 -51.40
C LYS A 22 -0.59 -61.80 -50.37
N GLN A 23 -0.74 -60.53 -50.00
CA GLN A 23 -1.92 -60.03 -49.31
C GLN A 23 -2.57 -58.96 -50.19
N ASP A 24 -3.25 -59.41 -51.25
CA ASP A 24 -4.37 -58.65 -51.78
C ASP A 24 -5.47 -58.72 -50.71
N PHE A 25 -5.36 -57.87 -49.69
CA PHE A 25 -6.54 -57.49 -48.92
C PHE A 25 -7.46 -56.80 -49.93
N ASP A 26 -8.64 -57.36 -50.14
CA ASP A 26 -9.77 -56.61 -50.70
C ASP A 26 -9.88 -55.33 -49.88
N ARG A 27 -9.39 -54.22 -50.43
CA ARG A 27 -9.56 -52.92 -49.80
C ARG A 27 -11.07 -52.69 -49.87
N PRO A 28 -11.77 -52.49 -48.73
CA PRO A 28 -13.16 -52.09 -48.80
C PRO A 28 -13.28 -50.92 -49.78
N PRO A 29 -14.34 -50.85 -50.60
CA PRO A 29 -14.49 -49.79 -51.58
C PRO A 29 -14.16 -48.44 -50.93
N ILE A 30 -13.29 -47.65 -51.55
CA ILE A 30 -13.05 -46.28 -51.07
C ILE A 30 -14.36 -45.54 -51.25
N THR A 31 -15.12 -45.39 -50.16
CA THR A 31 -16.37 -44.66 -50.17
C THR A 31 -16.04 -43.18 -50.32
N THR A 32 -16.04 -42.69 -51.55
CA THR A 32 -15.85 -41.27 -51.81
C THR A 32 -17.13 -40.53 -51.45
N ILE A 33 -17.15 -39.85 -50.30
CA ILE A 33 -18.27 -39.00 -49.89
C ILE A 33 -18.37 -37.80 -50.85
N PRO A 34 -19.45 -37.65 -51.66
CA PRO A 34 -19.57 -36.56 -52.64
C PRO A 34 -19.56 -35.18 -51.98
N VAL A 35 -19.14 -34.14 -52.71
CA VAL A 35 -19.21 -32.74 -52.24
C VAL A 35 -20.61 -32.16 -52.43
N GLY A 36 -21.11 -32.14 -53.68
CA GLY A 36 -22.41 -31.53 -53.98
C GLY A 36 -22.41 -30.01 -53.79
N ASP A 37 -23.60 -29.43 -53.64
CA ASP A 37 -23.79 -28.00 -53.38
C ASP A 37 -23.20 -27.62 -52.01
N VAL A 38 -22.57 -26.45 -51.90
CA VAL A 38 -21.94 -26.02 -50.64
C VAL A 38 -22.78 -24.94 -49.98
N TYR A 39 -23.18 -25.20 -48.74
CA TYR A 39 -23.86 -24.24 -47.88
C TYR A 39 -22.89 -23.70 -46.83
N THR A 40 -23.04 -22.43 -46.49
CA THR A 40 -22.52 -21.89 -45.23
C THR A 40 -23.44 -22.27 -44.07
N ILE A 41 -22.95 -22.22 -42.84
CA ILE A 41 -23.83 -22.45 -41.68
C ILE A 41 -24.93 -21.37 -41.61
N GLY A 42 -24.64 -20.15 -42.04
CA GLY A 42 -25.64 -19.07 -42.19
C GLY A 42 -26.75 -19.43 -43.17
N ASP A 43 -26.43 -20.06 -44.29
CA ASP A 43 -27.45 -20.54 -45.25
C ASP A 43 -28.34 -21.61 -44.61
N LEU A 44 -27.77 -22.53 -43.85
CA LEU A 44 -28.54 -23.54 -43.11
C LEU A 44 -29.48 -22.89 -42.09
N VAL A 45 -29.00 -21.89 -41.34
CA VAL A 45 -29.84 -21.14 -40.39
C VAL A 45 -30.97 -20.42 -41.14
N ASN A 46 -30.70 -19.83 -42.29
CA ASN A 46 -31.73 -19.18 -43.12
C ASN A 46 -32.78 -20.19 -43.59
N ILE A 47 -32.36 -21.34 -44.12
CA ILE A 47 -33.27 -22.42 -44.55
C ILE A 47 -34.16 -22.86 -43.38
N LEU A 48 -33.58 -23.07 -42.20
CA LEU A 48 -34.34 -23.48 -41.02
C LEU A 48 -35.38 -22.42 -40.62
N ASN A 49 -35.02 -21.14 -40.67
CA ASN A 49 -35.92 -20.03 -40.34
C ASN A 49 -37.04 -19.83 -41.38
N THR A 50 -36.78 -20.11 -42.66
CA THR A 50 -37.77 -19.91 -43.73
C THR A 50 -38.66 -21.12 -43.97
N THR A 51 -38.11 -22.32 -43.86
CA THR A 51 -38.74 -23.57 -44.30
C THR A 51 -39.06 -24.51 -43.15
N GLY A 52 -38.47 -24.28 -41.97
CA GLY A 52 -38.56 -25.20 -40.84
C GLY A 52 -37.68 -26.44 -41.03
N ALA A 53 -37.99 -27.50 -40.30
CA ALA A 53 -37.21 -28.74 -40.33
C ALA A 53 -37.15 -29.31 -41.76
N THR A 54 -35.93 -29.53 -42.26
CA THR A 54 -35.67 -29.88 -43.66
C THR A 54 -34.72 -31.06 -43.75
N GLN A 55 -35.14 -32.10 -44.47
CA GLN A 55 -34.26 -33.22 -44.84
C GLN A 55 -33.62 -32.94 -46.19
N PHE A 56 -32.29 -33.01 -46.26
CA PHE A 56 -31.56 -32.83 -47.51
C PHE A 56 -31.60 -34.12 -48.34
N ASN A 57 -32.12 -34.04 -49.56
CA ASN A 57 -32.22 -35.17 -50.49
C ASN A 57 -31.25 -35.05 -51.69
N ASN A 58 -30.74 -33.84 -51.96
CA ASN A 58 -29.68 -33.58 -52.93
C ASN A 58 -28.30 -33.85 -52.33
N ASN A 59 -27.30 -34.00 -53.20
CA ASN A 59 -25.91 -34.03 -52.77
C ASN A 59 -25.51 -32.60 -52.37
N ALA A 60 -25.23 -32.37 -51.09
CA ALA A 60 -24.79 -31.09 -50.57
C ALA A 60 -23.85 -31.27 -49.39
N SER A 61 -23.06 -30.24 -49.05
CA SER A 61 -22.14 -30.22 -47.92
C SER A 61 -22.14 -28.88 -47.19
N VAL A 62 -21.77 -28.91 -45.92
CA VAL A 62 -21.38 -27.73 -45.12
C VAL A 62 -19.99 -27.93 -44.55
N TYR A 63 -19.24 -26.84 -44.42
CA TYR A 63 -17.90 -26.85 -43.83
C TYR A 63 -17.93 -26.13 -42.49
N GLY A 64 -17.12 -26.61 -41.55
CA GLY A 64 -17.00 -25.97 -40.25
C GLY A 64 -15.81 -26.51 -39.48
N ILE A 65 -15.47 -25.80 -38.41
CA ILE A 65 -14.46 -26.23 -37.46
C ILE A 65 -15.18 -26.70 -36.20
N VAL A 66 -14.78 -27.85 -35.66
CA VAL A 66 -15.29 -28.37 -34.39
C VAL A 66 -14.85 -27.47 -33.24
N THR A 67 -15.81 -26.83 -32.56
CA THR A 67 -15.59 -25.96 -31.41
C THR A 67 -15.86 -26.64 -30.08
N MET A 68 -16.64 -27.73 -30.03
CA MET A 68 -16.79 -28.59 -28.87
C MET A 68 -17.06 -30.03 -29.32
N ASP A 69 -16.41 -30.99 -28.68
CA ASP A 69 -16.58 -32.44 -28.91
C ASP A 69 -17.07 -33.13 -27.62
N GLU A 70 -17.31 -34.45 -27.67
CA GLU A 70 -17.80 -35.22 -26.53
C GLU A 70 -16.68 -35.77 -25.61
N VAL A 71 -15.42 -35.39 -25.81
CA VAL A 71 -14.26 -35.96 -25.07
C VAL A 71 -14.39 -35.70 -23.57
N SER A 72 -14.90 -34.54 -23.17
CA SER A 72 -15.09 -34.23 -21.75
C SER A 72 -16.27 -34.95 -21.11
N GLY A 73 -17.15 -35.57 -21.90
CA GLY A 73 -18.39 -36.22 -21.45
C GLY A 73 -19.53 -35.25 -21.12
N ASN A 74 -19.31 -33.92 -21.23
CA ASN A 74 -20.37 -32.94 -20.93
C ASN A 74 -21.48 -32.90 -21.99
N ILE A 75 -21.18 -33.40 -23.20
CA ILE A 75 -22.14 -33.67 -24.26
C ILE A 75 -21.97 -35.12 -24.74
N TYR A 76 -23.02 -35.71 -25.33
CA TYR A 76 -23.01 -37.10 -25.78
C TYR A 76 -23.65 -37.24 -27.16
N LYS A 77 -22.95 -37.91 -28.08
CA LYS A 77 -23.33 -38.01 -29.51
C LYS A 77 -23.65 -36.64 -30.10
N SER A 78 -22.79 -35.68 -29.79
CA SER A 78 -22.95 -34.30 -30.19
C SER A 78 -21.58 -33.66 -30.42
N ALA A 79 -21.50 -32.79 -31.41
CA ALA A 79 -20.36 -31.91 -31.62
C ALA A 79 -20.85 -30.55 -32.14
N TYR A 80 -20.22 -29.46 -31.72
CA TYR A 80 -20.56 -28.12 -32.22
C TYR A 80 -19.55 -27.72 -33.29
N ILE A 81 -20.04 -27.19 -34.41
CA ILE A 81 -19.20 -26.65 -35.47
C ILE A 81 -19.51 -25.19 -35.75
N GLN A 82 -18.49 -24.45 -36.18
CA GLN A 82 -18.57 -23.03 -36.48
C GLN A 82 -17.80 -22.68 -37.76
N ASP A 83 -18.34 -21.76 -38.54
CA ASP A 83 -17.70 -21.10 -39.68
C ASP A 83 -17.79 -19.57 -39.51
N ALA A 84 -17.41 -18.79 -40.53
CA ALA A 84 -17.45 -17.33 -40.47
C ALA A 84 -18.88 -16.74 -40.45
N THR A 85 -19.90 -17.54 -40.75
CA THR A 85 -21.30 -17.12 -40.92
C THR A 85 -22.20 -17.56 -39.76
N GLY A 86 -21.83 -18.61 -39.02
CA GLY A 86 -22.62 -19.09 -37.89
C GLY A 86 -22.07 -20.37 -37.24
N ALA A 87 -22.87 -20.94 -36.34
CA ALA A 87 -22.57 -22.20 -35.67
C ALA A 87 -23.81 -23.11 -35.59
N ILE A 88 -23.60 -24.41 -35.54
CA ILE A 88 -24.67 -25.42 -35.45
C ILE A 88 -24.22 -26.66 -34.68
N ASN A 89 -25.16 -27.31 -34.00
CA ASN A 89 -24.94 -28.60 -33.34
C ASN A 89 -25.04 -29.76 -34.36
N LEU A 90 -24.11 -30.69 -34.34
CA LEU A 90 -24.18 -31.98 -35.02
C LEU A 90 -24.68 -33.03 -34.05
N ARG A 91 -25.84 -33.63 -34.33
CA ARG A 91 -26.40 -34.75 -33.58
C ARG A 91 -26.01 -36.06 -34.27
N LEU A 92 -25.00 -36.71 -33.70
CA LEU A 92 -24.34 -37.89 -34.27
C LEU A 92 -25.13 -39.17 -34.00
N GLN A 93 -25.06 -40.14 -34.91
CA GLN A 93 -25.61 -41.49 -34.71
C GLN A 93 -24.64 -42.38 -33.94
N GLU A 94 -23.33 -42.22 -34.17
CA GLU A 94 -22.24 -42.86 -33.47
C GLU A 94 -21.52 -41.89 -32.53
N SER A 95 -20.92 -42.39 -31.44
CA SER A 95 -20.00 -41.60 -30.61
C SER A 95 -18.56 -41.74 -31.12
N GLY A 96 -17.71 -40.78 -30.79
CA GLY A 96 -16.32 -40.66 -31.18
C GLY A 96 -16.14 -39.94 -32.53
N GLY A 97 -14.92 -39.97 -33.04
CA GLY A 97 -14.60 -39.55 -34.41
C GLY A 97 -14.22 -38.09 -34.61
N LEU A 98 -14.55 -37.18 -33.70
CA LEU A 98 -14.24 -35.75 -33.82
C LEU A 98 -13.41 -35.21 -32.65
N ARG A 99 -12.58 -34.22 -32.92
CA ARG A 99 -11.83 -33.44 -31.91
C ARG A 99 -11.99 -31.94 -32.14
N VAL A 100 -11.98 -31.17 -31.05
CA VAL A 100 -11.90 -29.70 -31.13
C VAL A 100 -10.71 -29.29 -32.00
N GLY A 101 -10.97 -28.37 -32.94
CA GLY A 101 -10.00 -27.92 -33.93
C GLY A 101 -9.94 -28.77 -35.21
N ASP A 102 -10.73 -29.84 -35.34
CA ASP A 102 -10.90 -30.51 -36.62
C ASP A 102 -11.69 -29.62 -37.57
N SER A 103 -11.10 -29.30 -38.72
CA SER A 103 -11.79 -28.71 -39.86
C SER A 103 -12.45 -29.85 -40.63
N ILE A 104 -13.77 -29.81 -40.71
CA ILE A 104 -14.57 -30.90 -41.28
C ILE A 104 -15.47 -30.40 -42.40
N ARG A 105 -15.85 -31.36 -43.25
CA ARG A 105 -16.96 -31.25 -44.18
C ARG A 105 -18.03 -32.25 -43.79
N VAL A 106 -19.26 -31.80 -43.66
CA VAL A 106 -20.43 -32.63 -43.39
C VAL A 106 -21.27 -32.72 -44.65
N TYR A 107 -21.35 -33.91 -45.23
CA TYR A 107 -22.22 -34.25 -46.35
C TYR A 107 -23.65 -34.40 -45.86
N LEU A 108 -24.57 -33.64 -46.45
CA LEU A 108 -25.89 -33.40 -45.93
C LEU A 108 -26.95 -34.37 -46.44
N LYS A 109 -26.72 -35.15 -47.50
CA LYS A 109 -27.77 -36.05 -48.02
C LYS A 109 -28.22 -37.06 -46.96
N GLY A 110 -29.50 -37.05 -46.63
CA GLY A 110 -30.10 -37.85 -45.56
C GLY A 110 -29.99 -37.25 -44.14
N VAL A 111 -29.24 -36.15 -43.98
CA VAL A 111 -29.16 -35.35 -42.75
C VAL A 111 -30.39 -34.44 -42.66
N ILE A 112 -30.88 -34.25 -41.44
CA ILE A 112 -32.08 -33.45 -41.16
C ILE A 112 -31.66 -32.20 -40.39
N LEU A 113 -31.82 -31.03 -41.01
CA LEU A 113 -31.74 -29.74 -40.35
C LEU A 113 -33.00 -29.52 -39.54
N SER A 114 -32.86 -29.35 -38.23
CA SER A 114 -34.00 -29.31 -37.30
C SER A 114 -33.67 -28.48 -36.05
N GLU A 115 -34.69 -28.26 -35.22
CA GLU A 115 -34.51 -27.77 -33.85
C GLU A 115 -34.87 -28.89 -32.86
N TYR A 116 -34.09 -29.06 -31.80
CA TYR A 116 -34.44 -29.89 -30.65
C TYR A 116 -34.50 -29.03 -29.39
N ASN A 117 -35.68 -28.89 -28.79
CA ASN A 117 -35.93 -27.90 -27.73
C ASN A 117 -35.40 -26.51 -28.11
N LYS A 118 -35.70 -26.07 -29.34
CA LYS A 118 -35.20 -24.81 -29.92
C LYS A 118 -33.69 -24.73 -30.14
N LEU A 119 -32.92 -25.78 -29.85
CA LEU A 119 -31.51 -25.87 -30.23
C LEU A 119 -31.37 -26.26 -31.72
N ARG A 120 -30.77 -25.40 -32.54
CA ARG A 120 -30.51 -25.67 -33.97
C ARG A 120 -29.50 -26.80 -34.12
N GLN A 121 -29.84 -27.78 -34.96
CA GLN A 121 -29.01 -28.96 -35.16
C GLN A 121 -29.11 -29.55 -36.57
N LEU A 122 -28.06 -30.26 -36.98
CA LEU A 122 -28.09 -31.28 -38.01
C LEU A 122 -28.19 -32.64 -37.34
N SER A 123 -29.31 -33.35 -37.53
CA SER A 123 -29.53 -34.68 -36.99
C SER A 123 -29.43 -35.76 -38.06
N ASN A 124 -29.31 -37.01 -37.62
CA ASN A 124 -29.03 -38.15 -38.49
C ASN A 124 -27.66 -38.06 -39.18
N VAL A 125 -26.65 -37.52 -38.48
CA VAL A 125 -25.27 -37.42 -38.98
C VAL A 125 -24.51 -38.68 -38.59
N HIS A 126 -24.03 -39.43 -39.58
CA HIS A 126 -23.17 -40.60 -39.38
C HIS A 126 -21.70 -40.24 -39.54
N ASN A 127 -20.84 -40.71 -38.64
CA ASN A 127 -19.41 -40.39 -38.65
C ASN A 127 -18.74 -40.80 -39.97
N ASP A 128 -18.95 -42.04 -40.41
CA ASP A 128 -18.24 -42.63 -41.55
C ASP A 128 -18.85 -42.29 -42.91
N SER A 129 -20.11 -41.86 -42.94
CA SER A 129 -20.87 -41.63 -44.20
C SER A 129 -21.15 -40.17 -44.48
N ASN A 130 -21.13 -39.30 -43.44
CA ASN A 130 -21.39 -37.88 -43.60
C ASN A 130 -20.14 -37.03 -43.39
N ILE A 131 -19.18 -37.43 -42.56
CA ILE A 131 -18.10 -36.53 -42.15
C ILE A 131 -16.78 -36.85 -42.86
N VAL A 132 -16.10 -35.82 -43.35
CA VAL A 132 -14.71 -35.87 -43.82
C VAL A 132 -13.89 -34.86 -43.01
N ILE A 133 -12.87 -35.32 -42.31
CA ILE A 133 -11.88 -34.47 -41.66
C ILE A 133 -10.88 -33.99 -42.72
N LEU A 134 -10.74 -32.68 -42.86
CA LEU A 134 -9.91 -32.02 -43.87
C LEU A 134 -8.55 -31.59 -43.31
N ALA A 135 -8.54 -31.14 -42.05
CA ALA A 135 -7.35 -30.73 -41.34
C ALA A 135 -7.60 -30.77 -39.82
N ASN A 136 -6.53 -30.93 -39.04
CA ASN A 136 -6.60 -30.91 -37.57
C ASN A 136 -5.97 -29.62 -37.04
N ARG A 137 -6.19 -29.32 -35.75
CA ARG A 137 -5.57 -28.18 -35.02
C ARG A 137 -5.89 -26.80 -35.61
N LYS A 138 -7.07 -26.62 -36.20
CA LYS A 138 -7.63 -25.34 -36.63
C LYS A 138 -8.51 -24.77 -35.53
N PHE A 139 -7.93 -24.34 -34.42
CA PHE A 139 -8.70 -23.78 -33.30
C PHE A 139 -9.33 -22.43 -33.65
N ILE A 140 -10.55 -22.19 -33.16
CA ILE A 140 -11.24 -20.91 -33.23
C ILE A 140 -11.12 -20.22 -31.88
N GLU A 141 -10.76 -18.93 -31.88
CA GLU A 141 -10.79 -18.08 -30.69
C GLU A 141 -12.25 -17.76 -30.30
N PRO A 142 -12.60 -17.82 -29.00
CA PRO A 142 -13.95 -17.54 -28.54
C PRO A 142 -14.34 -16.06 -28.74
N GLU A 143 -15.59 -15.81 -29.10
CA GLU A 143 -16.15 -14.46 -29.20
C GLU A 143 -16.48 -13.91 -27.80
N VAL A 144 -15.92 -12.77 -27.42
CA VAL A 144 -16.22 -12.14 -26.11
C VAL A 144 -17.60 -11.48 -26.16
N VAL A 145 -18.50 -11.89 -25.26
CA VAL A 145 -19.90 -11.45 -25.24
C VAL A 145 -20.37 -11.17 -23.80
N THR A 146 -21.52 -10.51 -23.67
CA THR A 146 -22.20 -10.30 -22.38
C THR A 146 -23.37 -11.28 -22.18
N ILE A 147 -23.83 -11.42 -20.94
CA ILE A 147 -25.00 -12.28 -20.63
C ILE A 147 -26.26 -11.80 -21.35
N ASP A 148 -26.47 -10.49 -21.49
CA ASP A 148 -27.62 -9.95 -22.25
C ASP A 148 -27.55 -10.31 -23.73
N GLN A 149 -26.35 -10.24 -24.31
CA GLN A 149 -26.15 -10.65 -25.70
C GLN A 149 -26.49 -12.13 -25.88
N ILE A 150 -26.07 -13.00 -24.97
CA ILE A 150 -26.43 -14.43 -24.98
C ILE A 150 -27.96 -14.60 -24.88
N LYS A 151 -28.63 -13.84 -24.02
CA LYS A 151 -30.08 -13.90 -23.83
C LYS A 151 -30.90 -13.53 -25.08
N THR A 152 -30.30 -12.83 -26.05
CA THR A 152 -30.96 -12.57 -27.34
C THR A 152 -31.14 -13.84 -28.20
N GLY A 153 -30.40 -14.92 -27.90
CA GLY A 153 -30.37 -16.14 -28.71
C GLY A 153 -29.52 -16.04 -29.98
N SER A 154 -28.96 -14.86 -30.28
CA SER A 154 -28.17 -14.62 -31.50
C SER A 154 -26.85 -15.41 -31.54
N TYR A 155 -26.35 -15.85 -30.38
CA TYR A 155 -25.07 -16.55 -30.22
C TYR A 155 -25.21 -18.07 -30.12
N GLN A 156 -26.39 -18.60 -30.39
CA GLN A 156 -26.66 -20.03 -30.28
C GLN A 156 -25.65 -20.89 -31.08
N CYS A 157 -25.20 -21.98 -30.45
CA CYS A 157 -24.16 -22.92 -30.88
C CYS A 157 -22.75 -22.32 -30.98
N LYS A 158 -22.55 -21.01 -30.81
CA LYS A 158 -21.23 -20.39 -30.94
C LYS A 158 -20.35 -20.66 -29.73
N LEU A 159 -19.04 -20.66 -29.98
CA LEU A 159 -18.02 -20.60 -28.95
C LEU A 159 -17.87 -19.15 -28.45
N ILE A 160 -18.12 -18.93 -27.16
CA ILE A 160 -18.09 -17.62 -26.54
C ILE A 160 -17.18 -17.58 -25.31
N LYS A 161 -16.79 -16.37 -24.93
CA LYS A 161 -16.12 -16.06 -23.66
C LYS A 161 -16.95 -15.01 -22.91
N LEU A 162 -17.28 -15.33 -21.66
CA LEU A 162 -17.79 -14.34 -20.70
C LEU A 162 -16.63 -13.82 -19.86
N GLU A 163 -16.64 -12.52 -19.59
CA GLU A 163 -15.67 -11.83 -18.74
C GLU A 163 -16.39 -11.21 -17.53
N ASN A 164 -15.69 -11.07 -16.41
CA ASN A 164 -16.20 -10.50 -15.17
C ASN A 164 -17.47 -11.18 -14.63
N VAL A 165 -17.50 -12.51 -14.70
CA VAL A 165 -18.61 -13.35 -14.25
C VAL A 165 -18.21 -14.26 -13.09
N GLN A 166 -19.18 -14.74 -12.32
CA GLN A 166 -19.00 -15.63 -11.17
C GLN A 166 -20.14 -16.64 -11.04
N PHE A 167 -19.89 -17.84 -10.53
CA PHE A 167 -20.99 -18.72 -10.10
C PHE A 167 -21.70 -18.12 -8.90
N ILE A 168 -23.02 -18.18 -8.76
CA ILE A 168 -23.71 -17.63 -7.58
C ILE A 168 -23.17 -18.25 -6.27
N ALA A 169 -23.15 -17.48 -5.18
CA ALA A 169 -22.49 -17.91 -3.94
C ALA A 169 -23.03 -19.26 -3.42
N GLY A 170 -24.35 -19.47 -3.50
CA GLY A 170 -25.00 -20.72 -3.09
C GLY A 170 -24.55 -21.96 -3.86
N ASP A 171 -24.06 -21.80 -5.09
CA ASP A 171 -23.59 -22.93 -5.91
C ASP A 171 -22.13 -23.28 -5.64
N THR A 172 -21.30 -22.36 -5.14
CA THR A 172 -19.84 -22.55 -5.01
C THR A 172 -19.42 -23.63 -4.00
N ALA A 173 -20.30 -24.02 -3.08
CA ALA A 173 -20.07 -25.14 -2.17
C ALA A 173 -20.36 -26.52 -2.81
N SER A 174 -20.81 -26.54 -4.06
CA SER A 174 -21.21 -27.75 -4.79
C SER A 174 -20.22 -28.10 -5.91
N THR A 175 -20.40 -29.27 -6.51
CA THR A 175 -19.65 -29.72 -7.68
C THR A 175 -20.32 -29.29 -8.99
N TRP A 176 -19.61 -29.43 -10.10
CA TRP A 176 -20.10 -29.07 -11.44
C TRP A 176 -21.42 -29.78 -11.81
N ALA A 177 -21.60 -31.04 -11.40
CA ALA A 177 -22.89 -31.73 -11.38
C ALA A 177 -22.99 -32.69 -10.19
N ASP A 178 -24.22 -33.10 -9.88
CA ASP A 178 -24.47 -34.11 -8.85
C ASP A 178 -24.34 -35.52 -9.46
N THR A 179 -23.94 -36.51 -8.66
CA THR A 179 -23.48 -37.83 -9.13
C THR A 179 -24.42 -38.54 -10.12
N ASP A 180 -25.74 -38.42 -9.93
CA ASP A 180 -26.74 -39.18 -10.70
C ASP A 180 -27.66 -38.30 -11.56
N VAL A 181 -27.39 -36.99 -11.66
CA VAL A 181 -28.29 -36.08 -12.38
C VAL A 181 -27.52 -34.97 -13.11
N THR A 182 -27.95 -34.67 -14.33
CA THR A 182 -27.46 -33.49 -15.04
C THR A 182 -27.92 -32.23 -14.31
N THR A 183 -26.98 -31.47 -13.78
CA THR A 183 -27.25 -30.34 -12.89
C THR A 183 -27.09 -29.01 -13.62
N ASN A 184 -27.89 -28.03 -13.19
CA ASN A 184 -27.77 -26.65 -13.62
C ASN A 184 -27.14 -25.85 -12.47
N ARG A 185 -26.12 -25.07 -12.80
CA ARG A 185 -25.53 -24.07 -11.91
C ARG A 185 -25.77 -22.69 -12.51
N THR A 186 -25.70 -21.65 -11.70
CA THR A 186 -25.99 -20.29 -12.14
C THR A 186 -24.72 -19.46 -12.16
N ILE A 187 -24.43 -18.83 -13.29
CA ILE A 187 -23.36 -17.83 -13.40
C ILE A 187 -23.98 -16.44 -13.57
N GLU A 188 -23.38 -15.43 -12.97
CA GLU A 188 -23.84 -14.04 -12.99
C GLU A 188 -22.71 -13.05 -13.28
N ASP A 189 -23.05 -11.91 -13.88
CA ASP A 189 -22.14 -10.76 -14.01
C ASP A 189 -22.25 -9.82 -12.80
N CYS A 190 -21.36 -8.83 -12.74
CA CYS A 190 -21.35 -7.87 -11.63
C CYS A 190 -22.56 -6.95 -11.55
N SER A 191 -23.42 -6.93 -12.57
CA SER A 191 -24.68 -6.21 -12.57
C SER A 191 -25.87 -7.09 -12.15
N GLY A 192 -25.61 -8.33 -11.69
CA GLY A 192 -26.62 -9.28 -11.23
C GLY A 192 -27.37 -9.98 -12.37
N LYS A 193 -26.92 -9.87 -13.62
CA LYS A 193 -27.53 -10.60 -14.73
C LYS A 193 -26.97 -12.00 -14.73
N SER A 194 -27.84 -13.00 -14.83
CA SER A 194 -27.45 -14.41 -14.74
C SER A 194 -27.84 -15.25 -15.96
N VAL A 195 -27.13 -16.36 -16.15
CA VAL A 195 -27.42 -17.42 -17.13
C VAL A 195 -27.06 -18.79 -16.54
N ILE A 196 -27.68 -19.85 -17.06
CA ILE A 196 -27.46 -21.22 -16.59
C ILE A 196 -26.17 -21.77 -17.21
N VAL A 197 -25.37 -22.46 -16.41
CA VAL A 197 -24.33 -23.39 -16.86
C VAL A 197 -24.85 -24.80 -16.61
N ARG A 198 -24.99 -25.60 -17.67
CA ARG A 198 -25.53 -26.96 -17.60
C ARG A 198 -24.41 -27.97 -17.73
N THR A 199 -24.32 -28.89 -16.78
CA THR A 199 -23.29 -29.93 -16.76
C THR A 199 -23.89 -31.32 -16.66
N SER A 200 -23.47 -32.24 -17.53
CA SER A 200 -23.84 -33.66 -17.46
C SER A 200 -23.18 -34.35 -16.27
N ASN A 201 -23.90 -35.27 -15.62
CA ASN A 201 -23.32 -36.19 -14.64
C ASN A 201 -22.34 -37.20 -15.25
N PHE A 202 -22.27 -37.30 -16.58
CA PHE A 202 -21.24 -38.06 -17.29
C PHE A 202 -19.98 -37.23 -17.62
N ALA A 203 -19.97 -35.93 -17.30
CA ALA A 203 -18.78 -35.12 -17.51
C ALA A 203 -17.63 -35.65 -16.63
N SER A 204 -16.45 -35.78 -17.22
CA SER A 204 -15.22 -36.18 -16.52
C SER A 204 -14.90 -35.30 -15.30
N PHE A 205 -15.33 -34.04 -15.34
CA PHE A 205 -15.17 -33.04 -14.28
C PHE A 205 -16.42 -32.88 -13.39
N GLN A 206 -17.44 -33.75 -13.49
CA GLN A 206 -18.72 -33.58 -12.79
C GLN A 206 -18.57 -33.43 -11.28
N GLY A 207 -17.67 -34.22 -10.67
CA GLY A 207 -17.38 -34.22 -9.24
C GLY A 207 -16.32 -33.21 -8.81
N GLU A 208 -15.78 -32.41 -9.73
CA GLU A 208 -14.88 -31.31 -9.36
C GLU A 208 -15.70 -30.20 -8.68
N ASN A 209 -15.11 -29.55 -7.67
CA ASN A 209 -15.75 -28.41 -7.02
C ASN A 209 -15.90 -27.24 -8.02
N LEU A 210 -17.01 -26.51 -7.91
CA LEU A 210 -17.17 -25.28 -8.67
C LEU A 210 -16.13 -24.25 -8.22
N PRO A 211 -15.51 -23.54 -9.17
CA PRO A 211 -14.55 -22.52 -8.82
C PRO A 211 -15.26 -21.36 -8.14
N ASN A 212 -14.73 -20.96 -6.98
CA ASN A 212 -15.14 -19.73 -6.29
C ASN A 212 -14.37 -18.54 -6.87
N GLY A 213 -14.94 -17.34 -6.76
CA GLY A 213 -14.38 -16.12 -7.34
C GLY A 213 -15.12 -15.64 -8.60
N LYS A 214 -14.59 -14.55 -9.16
CA LYS A 214 -14.98 -13.94 -10.41
C LYS A 214 -13.86 -14.12 -11.42
N GLY A 215 -14.20 -14.17 -12.69
CA GLY A 215 -13.25 -14.00 -13.77
C GLY A 215 -13.90 -14.30 -15.10
N SER A 216 -13.38 -15.28 -15.82
CA SER A 216 -13.81 -15.60 -17.18
C SER A 216 -14.20 -17.07 -17.36
N LEU A 217 -15.10 -17.30 -18.30
CA LEU A 217 -15.58 -18.64 -18.65
C LEU A 217 -15.75 -18.76 -20.16
N VAL A 218 -15.13 -19.77 -20.76
CA VAL A 218 -15.33 -20.17 -22.15
C VAL A 218 -16.37 -21.29 -22.22
N ALA A 219 -17.37 -21.13 -23.09
CA ALA A 219 -18.44 -22.12 -23.26
C ALA A 219 -19.09 -22.05 -24.64
N ILE A 220 -19.87 -23.09 -24.97
CA ILE A 220 -20.84 -23.03 -26.06
C ILE A 220 -22.13 -22.42 -25.55
N ALA A 221 -22.63 -21.38 -26.23
CA ALA A 221 -23.93 -20.79 -25.93
C ALA A 221 -25.06 -21.64 -26.54
N GLY A 222 -25.91 -22.22 -25.71
CA GLY A 222 -27.08 -23.02 -26.10
C GLY A 222 -28.40 -22.41 -25.65
N ILE A 223 -29.49 -23.05 -26.04
CA ILE A 223 -30.85 -22.72 -25.59
C ILE A 223 -31.64 -24.01 -25.36
N PHE A 224 -32.50 -24.02 -24.35
CA PHE A 224 -33.51 -25.06 -24.11
C PHE A 224 -34.88 -24.41 -24.05
N ASN A 225 -35.69 -24.64 -25.06
CA ASN A 225 -36.95 -23.94 -25.31
C ASN A 225 -36.73 -22.42 -25.33
N THR A 226 -37.03 -21.73 -24.23
CA THR A 226 -36.86 -20.29 -24.08
C THR A 226 -35.70 -19.91 -23.17
N THR A 227 -35.01 -20.88 -22.57
CA THR A 227 -33.98 -20.66 -21.55
C THR A 227 -32.58 -20.77 -22.14
N PRO A 228 -31.80 -19.66 -22.20
CA PRO A 228 -30.39 -19.71 -22.56
C PRO A 228 -29.58 -20.49 -21.52
N GLN A 229 -28.62 -21.29 -22.00
CA GLN A 229 -27.75 -22.12 -21.15
C GLN A 229 -26.38 -22.28 -21.78
N LEU A 230 -25.36 -22.51 -20.96
CA LEU A 230 -23.97 -22.64 -21.37
C LEU A 230 -23.47 -24.07 -21.16
N TYR A 231 -22.64 -24.54 -22.08
CA TYR A 231 -21.94 -25.82 -21.96
C TYR A 231 -20.43 -25.57 -21.93
N VAL A 232 -19.80 -25.87 -20.79
CA VAL A 232 -18.34 -25.78 -20.63
C VAL A 232 -17.67 -26.97 -21.31
N ARG A 233 -16.58 -26.69 -22.03
CA ARG A 233 -15.79 -27.71 -22.72
C ARG A 233 -14.80 -28.39 -21.77
N SER A 234 -14.10 -27.57 -20.99
CA SER A 234 -13.07 -27.95 -20.03
C SER A 234 -13.03 -26.97 -18.87
N THR A 235 -12.78 -27.45 -17.66
CA THR A 235 -12.58 -26.61 -16.46
C THR A 235 -11.31 -25.77 -16.56
N THR A 236 -10.34 -26.15 -17.39
CA THR A 236 -9.12 -25.35 -17.63
C THR A 236 -9.39 -24.01 -18.30
N GLU A 237 -10.52 -23.87 -19.00
CA GLU A 237 -10.95 -22.65 -19.68
C GLU A 237 -11.91 -21.80 -18.83
N VAL A 238 -11.99 -22.12 -17.53
CA VAL A 238 -12.75 -21.40 -16.53
C VAL A 238 -11.75 -20.83 -15.54
N LYS A 239 -11.62 -19.51 -15.51
CA LYS A 239 -10.64 -18.77 -14.71
C LYS A 239 -11.38 -17.86 -13.74
N MET A 240 -11.56 -18.29 -12.50
CA MET A 240 -12.23 -17.50 -11.45
C MET A 240 -11.24 -16.98 -10.43
N ASP A 241 -10.10 -16.46 -10.92
CA ASP A 241 -8.95 -16.15 -10.08
C ASP A 241 -9.06 -14.77 -9.39
N SER A 242 -10.16 -14.03 -9.62
CA SER A 242 -10.42 -12.70 -9.06
C SER A 242 -11.54 -12.72 -8.02
N ALA A 243 -11.68 -11.64 -7.25
CA ALA A 243 -12.71 -11.51 -6.24
C ALA A 243 -14.13 -11.33 -6.82
N ARG A 244 -15.13 -11.85 -6.10
CA ARG A 244 -16.56 -11.84 -6.47
C ARG A 244 -17.19 -10.44 -6.58
N CYS A 245 -18.13 -10.27 -7.51
CA CYS A 245 -19.09 -9.19 -7.64
C CYS A 245 -20.16 -9.20 -6.53
N GLY A 246 -20.77 -8.03 -6.23
CA GLY A 246 -21.98 -7.94 -5.38
C GLY A 246 -21.76 -8.27 -3.90
N SER A 247 -20.55 -8.69 -3.54
CA SER A 247 -20.05 -8.64 -2.18
C SER A 247 -19.88 -7.18 -1.74
N GLY A 248 -20.98 -6.55 -1.31
CA GLY A 248 -20.97 -5.61 -0.17
C GLY A 248 -20.64 -6.36 1.14
N GLY A 249 -19.75 -7.34 1.02
CA GLY A 249 -19.71 -8.55 1.81
C GLY A 249 -18.41 -9.33 1.71
N GLY A 250 -17.34 -8.79 1.11
CA GLY A 250 -16.11 -9.54 0.89
C GLY A 250 -14.85 -8.72 1.00
N GLY A 251 -14.27 -8.71 2.21
CA GLY A 251 -12.89 -8.34 2.45
C GLY A 251 -11.96 -9.22 1.65
N GLY A 252 -11.66 -8.85 0.41
CA GLY A 252 -11.19 -9.87 -0.54
C GLY A 252 -10.98 -9.36 -1.96
N GLY A 253 -11.67 -8.28 -2.32
CA GLY A 253 -11.58 -7.52 -3.56
C GLY A 253 -10.16 -7.19 -4.05
N GLU A 254 -10.05 -6.53 -5.20
CA GLU A 254 -8.78 -5.85 -5.53
C GLU A 254 -8.36 -5.01 -4.35
N ALA A 255 -7.08 -5.13 -3.99
CA ALA A 255 -6.57 -4.50 -2.80
C ALA A 255 -6.68 -2.97 -2.97
N VAL A 256 -7.35 -2.30 -2.03
CA VAL A 256 -7.49 -0.84 -2.01
C VAL A 256 -6.26 -0.21 -1.37
N ASP A 257 -5.96 1.05 -1.69
CA ASP A 257 -4.81 1.73 -1.10
C ASP A 257 -5.05 2.12 0.36
N MET A 258 -6.31 2.32 0.76
CA MET A 258 -6.68 2.64 2.13
C MET A 258 -8.13 2.25 2.45
N VAL A 259 -8.43 2.10 3.74
CA VAL A 259 -9.79 2.02 4.29
C VAL A 259 -10.01 3.25 5.17
N ASN A 260 -11.17 3.89 5.05
CA ASN A 260 -11.61 4.96 5.93
C ASN A 260 -13.14 4.91 6.00
N GLU A 261 -13.66 4.24 7.03
CA GLU A 261 -15.08 3.92 7.17
C GLU A 261 -15.60 4.41 8.52
N ASN A 262 -16.65 5.24 8.48
CA ASN A 262 -17.31 5.82 9.67
C ASN A 262 -18.77 5.39 9.80
N PHE A 263 -19.19 4.40 9.01
CA PHE A 263 -20.53 3.81 8.98
C PHE A 263 -21.68 4.82 8.87
N SER A 264 -21.44 6.04 8.39
CA SER A 264 -22.45 7.10 8.26
C SER A 264 -23.56 6.74 7.27
N THR A 265 -23.31 5.81 6.35
CA THR A 265 -24.31 5.29 5.41
C THR A 265 -25.06 4.06 5.94
N ALA A 266 -24.71 3.55 7.13
CA ALA A 266 -25.36 2.39 7.71
C ALA A 266 -26.85 2.66 7.97
N GLN A 267 -27.68 1.63 7.79
CA GLN A 267 -29.11 1.70 8.05
C GLN A 267 -29.42 1.22 9.46
N ASP A 268 -30.26 1.96 10.18
CA ASP A 268 -30.60 1.59 11.56
C ASP A 268 -31.30 0.22 11.62
N ASN A 269 -30.86 -0.63 12.54
CA ASN A 269 -31.36 -1.99 12.77
C ASN A 269 -31.22 -2.95 11.58
N SER A 270 -30.36 -2.64 10.62
CA SER A 270 -30.13 -3.49 9.44
C SER A 270 -28.71 -4.04 9.45
N ASP A 271 -28.49 -5.22 8.88
CA ASP A 271 -27.14 -5.77 8.75
C ASP A 271 -26.23 -4.81 7.96
N ILE A 272 -24.99 -4.61 8.42
CA ILE A 272 -23.99 -3.83 7.68
C ILE A 272 -23.78 -4.49 6.31
N ASN A 273 -24.04 -3.72 5.26
CA ASN A 273 -23.90 -4.10 3.86
C ASN A 273 -23.35 -2.91 3.07
N ILE A 274 -22.03 -2.72 3.16
CA ILE A 274 -21.31 -1.58 2.55
C ILE A 274 -20.24 -2.12 1.59
N PRO A 275 -19.92 -1.40 0.49
CA PRO A 275 -19.00 -1.89 -0.53
C PRO A 275 -17.63 -2.32 0.05
N GLY A 276 -17.18 -3.52 -0.32
CA GLY A 276 -15.84 -4.03 0.00
C GLY A 276 -15.67 -4.65 1.40
N TRP A 277 -16.62 -4.52 2.31
CA TRP A 277 -16.54 -5.11 3.66
C TRP A 277 -17.25 -6.45 3.75
N ALA A 278 -16.69 -7.48 4.42
CA ALA A 278 -17.42 -8.72 4.73
C ALA A 278 -18.19 -8.67 6.04
N ASN A 279 -19.42 -9.18 6.05
CA ASN A 279 -20.23 -9.33 7.26
C ASN A 279 -20.80 -10.75 7.35
N ILE A 280 -20.14 -11.59 8.17
CA ILE A 280 -20.27 -13.06 8.13
C ILE A 280 -20.63 -13.59 9.52
N ALA A 281 -21.69 -14.40 9.60
CA ALA A 281 -22.03 -15.16 10.80
C ALA A 281 -21.37 -16.56 10.69
N GLU A 282 -20.41 -16.85 11.56
CA GLU A 282 -19.74 -18.15 11.67
C GLU A 282 -20.57 -19.13 12.53
N ALA A 283 -21.18 -18.64 13.61
CA ALA A 283 -22.08 -19.41 14.45
C ALA A 283 -23.35 -18.60 14.79
N GLY A 284 -24.51 -19.24 14.72
CA GLY A 284 -25.80 -18.57 14.81
C GLY A 284 -26.18 -17.82 13.51
N THR A 285 -27.20 -16.97 13.57
CA THR A 285 -27.75 -16.29 12.39
C THR A 285 -27.55 -14.77 12.39
N ARG A 286 -27.05 -14.19 13.48
CA ARG A 286 -26.90 -12.72 13.62
C ARG A 286 -25.56 -12.23 13.10
N LYS A 287 -25.60 -11.08 12.43
CA LYS A 287 -24.47 -10.35 11.86
C LYS A 287 -24.21 -9.03 12.57
N TRP A 288 -23.16 -8.30 12.18
CA TRP A 288 -22.98 -6.90 12.59
C TRP A 288 -24.09 -6.04 11.97
N GLN A 289 -24.71 -5.17 12.77
CA GLN A 289 -25.82 -4.33 12.34
C GLN A 289 -25.46 -2.85 12.43
N GLY A 290 -25.96 -2.07 11.48
CA GLY A 290 -25.97 -0.62 11.55
C GLY A 290 -26.90 -0.11 12.65
N LYS A 291 -26.45 0.94 13.34
CA LYS A 291 -27.24 1.70 14.30
C LYS A 291 -27.05 3.18 14.04
N ILE A 292 -28.10 3.96 14.25
CA ILE A 292 -28.06 5.42 14.13
C ILE A 292 -28.43 6.05 15.47
N TYR A 293 -27.59 6.92 15.99
CA TYR A 293 -27.86 7.70 17.20
C TYR A 293 -27.60 9.19 16.96
N GLN A 294 -28.62 10.03 17.13
CA GLN A 294 -28.55 11.48 16.87
C GLN A 294 -28.00 11.85 15.47
N GLY A 295 -28.19 10.97 14.48
CA GLY A 295 -27.69 11.16 13.12
C GLY A 295 -26.30 10.58 12.86
N ASP A 296 -25.63 10.05 13.88
CA ASP A 296 -24.32 9.38 13.75
C ASP A 296 -24.50 7.86 13.60
N GLY A 297 -23.82 7.26 12.63
CA GLY A 297 -23.95 5.85 12.27
C GLY A 297 -22.79 5.02 12.78
N TYR A 298 -23.02 3.80 13.27
CA TYR A 298 -21.96 2.87 13.70
C TYR A 298 -22.35 1.41 13.51
N ALA A 299 -21.35 0.51 13.50
CA ALA A 299 -21.58 -0.93 13.48
C ALA A 299 -21.72 -1.48 14.91
N GLN A 300 -22.68 -2.39 15.14
CA GLN A 300 -22.93 -3.00 16.44
C GLN A 300 -23.15 -4.52 16.33
N ALA A 301 -22.56 -5.27 17.25
CA ALA A 301 -22.87 -6.68 17.50
C ALA A 301 -23.42 -6.86 18.92
N THR A 302 -24.48 -7.68 19.07
CA THR A 302 -25.05 -8.02 20.38
C THR A 302 -25.79 -9.36 20.37
N GLY A 303 -25.56 -10.13 21.43
CA GLY A 303 -26.31 -11.35 21.74
C GLY A 303 -27.68 -11.10 22.38
N TYR A 304 -28.00 -9.87 22.78
CA TYR A 304 -29.23 -9.52 23.51
C TYR A 304 -30.50 -9.89 22.73
N ASN A 305 -31.44 -10.59 23.40
CA ASN A 305 -32.67 -11.12 22.80
C ASN A 305 -32.45 -11.99 21.54
N SER A 306 -31.27 -12.59 21.37
CA SER A 306 -31.02 -13.49 20.24
C SER A 306 -31.62 -14.88 20.43
N ASN A 307 -31.77 -15.33 21.68
CA ASN A 307 -32.05 -16.72 22.06
C ASN A 307 -31.06 -17.74 21.45
N LEU A 308 -29.91 -17.29 20.96
CA LEU A 308 -28.91 -18.15 20.32
C LEU A 308 -28.02 -18.80 21.40
N PRO A 309 -27.76 -20.12 21.33
CA PRO A 309 -26.83 -20.78 22.24
C PRO A 309 -25.37 -20.33 22.02
N SER A 310 -25.04 -19.89 20.80
CA SER A 310 -23.75 -19.32 20.41
C SER A 310 -23.96 -18.33 19.27
N MET A 311 -23.20 -17.24 19.29
CA MET A 311 -23.17 -16.21 18.26
C MET A 311 -21.71 -15.83 18.00
N ILE A 312 -21.20 -16.16 16.81
CA ILE A 312 -19.88 -15.73 16.36
C ILE A 312 -20.07 -15.01 15.03
N THR A 313 -19.71 -13.72 14.98
CA THR A 313 -19.89 -12.88 13.79
C THR A 313 -18.68 -12.01 13.52
N TRP A 314 -18.43 -11.76 12.24
CA TRP A 314 -17.23 -11.12 11.72
C TRP A 314 -17.60 -9.94 10.85
N LEU A 315 -16.95 -8.80 11.08
CA LEU A 315 -16.94 -7.68 10.16
C LEU A 315 -15.50 -7.51 9.66
N VAL A 316 -15.29 -7.65 8.36
CA VAL A 316 -13.94 -7.68 7.76
C VAL A 316 -13.81 -6.55 6.75
N THR A 317 -12.71 -5.80 6.81
CA THR A 317 -12.41 -4.74 5.86
C THR A 317 -12.17 -5.28 4.44
N PRO A 318 -12.23 -4.45 3.39
CA PRO A 318 -11.58 -4.75 2.11
C PRO A 318 -10.14 -5.24 2.30
N ASN A 319 -9.61 -5.97 1.30
CA ASN A 319 -8.17 -6.18 1.20
C ASN A 319 -7.50 -4.82 1.00
N VAL A 320 -6.47 -4.52 1.77
CA VAL A 320 -5.67 -3.30 1.67
C VAL A 320 -4.30 -3.68 1.14
N LYS A 321 -3.79 -2.92 0.15
CA LYS A 321 -2.43 -3.12 -0.36
C LYS A 321 -1.44 -2.89 0.78
N MET A 322 -0.47 -3.78 0.89
CA MET A 322 0.63 -3.66 1.85
C MET A 322 1.93 -3.42 1.08
N ASP A 323 1.94 -2.35 0.30
CA ASP A 323 3.05 -1.88 -0.53
C ASP A 323 3.97 -0.88 0.19
N GLN A 324 3.52 -0.39 1.33
CA GLN A 324 4.17 0.58 2.19
C GLN A 324 3.61 0.46 3.61
N LYS A 325 4.24 1.13 4.58
CA LYS A 325 3.77 1.13 5.96
C LYS A 325 2.36 1.72 6.08
N LYS A 326 1.48 1.03 6.81
CA LYS A 326 0.11 1.45 7.11
C LYS A 326 -0.24 1.22 8.58
N TYR A 327 -1.17 2.00 9.09
CA TYR A 327 -1.69 1.97 10.45
C TYR A 327 -3.16 1.59 10.45
N LEU A 328 -3.56 0.65 11.31
CA LEU A 328 -4.96 0.41 11.68
C LEU A 328 -5.35 1.31 12.84
N ARG A 329 -6.51 1.97 12.74
CA ARG A 329 -7.15 2.72 13.82
C ARG A 329 -8.65 2.49 13.81
N PHE A 330 -9.27 2.50 14.98
CA PHE A 330 -10.72 2.45 15.15
C PHE A 330 -11.12 2.88 16.57
N ARG A 331 -12.41 3.06 16.82
CA ARG A 331 -12.96 3.26 18.17
C ARG A 331 -13.96 2.15 18.52
N THR A 332 -13.99 1.78 19.80
CA THR A 332 -14.95 0.80 20.33
C THR A 332 -15.71 1.34 21.52
N ALA A 333 -16.97 0.97 21.66
CA ALA A 333 -17.77 1.27 22.85
C ALA A 333 -18.59 0.05 23.25
N LYS A 334 -18.95 -0.05 24.53
CA LYS A 334 -19.78 -1.14 25.04
C LYS A 334 -21.02 -0.66 25.77
N ALA A 335 -22.01 -1.53 25.86
CA ALA A 335 -23.15 -1.37 26.77
C ALA A 335 -23.57 -2.74 27.33
N TYR A 336 -24.07 -2.74 28.58
CA TYR A 336 -24.63 -3.93 29.24
C TYR A 336 -23.64 -5.10 29.31
N TRP A 337 -22.56 -4.97 30.07
CA TRP A 337 -21.50 -5.98 30.12
C TRP A 337 -21.96 -7.30 30.77
N GLU A 338 -22.15 -8.33 29.95
CA GLU A 338 -22.65 -9.67 30.34
C GLU A 338 -21.67 -10.81 29.95
N HIS A 339 -20.42 -10.47 29.62
CA HIS A 339 -19.39 -11.46 29.26
C HIS A 339 -18.52 -11.91 30.46
N GLY A 340 -18.78 -11.42 31.67
CA GLY A 340 -17.94 -11.72 32.83
C GLY A 340 -16.50 -11.23 32.60
N ASP A 341 -15.53 -12.14 32.65
CA ASP A 341 -14.12 -11.83 32.39
C ASP A 341 -13.70 -12.13 30.94
N ASP A 342 -14.61 -12.68 30.11
CA ASP A 342 -14.33 -12.91 28.70
C ASP A 342 -14.35 -11.60 27.90
N VAL A 343 -13.48 -11.51 26.89
CA VAL A 343 -13.44 -10.36 25.97
C VAL A 343 -14.31 -10.66 24.75
N PRO A 344 -15.40 -9.92 24.51
CA PRO A 344 -16.35 -10.23 23.42
C PRO A 344 -15.80 -9.91 22.03
N LEU A 345 -14.81 -9.02 21.90
CA LEU A 345 -14.27 -8.55 20.62
C LEU A 345 -12.79 -8.94 20.47
N THR A 346 -12.45 -9.55 19.34
CA THR A 346 -11.07 -9.81 18.93
C THR A 346 -10.80 -9.17 17.58
N VAL A 347 -9.65 -8.51 17.43
CA VAL A 347 -9.19 -7.91 16.17
C VAL A 347 -8.10 -8.78 15.58
N MET A 348 -8.20 -9.09 14.29
CA MET A 348 -7.29 -10.04 13.63
C MET A 348 -6.98 -9.61 12.21
N VAL A 349 -5.86 -10.08 11.68
CA VAL A 349 -5.45 -9.82 10.29
C VAL A 349 -5.24 -11.12 9.53
N SER A 350 -5.59 -11.11 8.26
CA SER A 350 -5.35 -12.21 7.33
C SER A 350 -4.76 -11.69 6.02
N SER A 351 -3.74 -12.37 5.50
CA SER A 351 -3.16 -12.11 4.18
C SER A 351 -3.79 -12.94 3.06
N ASN A 352 -4.52 -14.00 3.40
CA ASN A 352 -5.11 -14.94 2.45
C ASN A 352 -6.64 -14.99 2.50
N PHE A 353 -7.30 -14.05 3.17
CA PHE A 353 -8.75 -13.95 3.15
C PHE A 353 -9.25 -13.59 1.74
N ASP A 354 -10.17 -14.41 1.24
CA ASP A 354 -10.72 -14.36 -0.12
C ASP A 354 -11.98 -13.49 -0.23
N GLY A 355 -12.44 -12.93 0.90
CA GLY A 355 -13.67 -12.16 0.99
C GLY A 355 -14.93 -13.00 1.02
N VAL A 356 -14.85 -14.31 1.26
CA VAL A 356 -16.02 -15.18 1.26
C VAL A 356 -16.11 -16.00 2.53
N ASN A 357 -15.04 -16.70 2.92
CA ASN A 357 -15.09 -17.63 4.04
C ASN A 357 -13.97 -17.39 5.05
N VAL A 358 -14.36 -17.00 6.27
CA VAL A 358 -13.40 -16.77 7.37
C VAL A 358 -12.72 -18.07 7.83
N ALA A 359 -13.31 -19.25 7.59
CA ALA A 359 -12.77 -20.53 8.03
C ALA A 359 -11.63 -21.07 7.15
N THR A 360 -11.53 -20.61 5.90
CA THR A 360 -10.47 -21.01 4.97
C THR A 360 -9.26 -20.08 5.01
N ALA A 361 -9.40 -18.92 5.66
CA ALA A 361 -8.35 -17.94 5.84
C ALA A 361 -7.57 -18.19 7.14
N SER A 362 -6.30 -17.82 7.12
CA SER A 362 -5.43 -17.82 8.29
C SER A 362 -5.53 -16.46 8.97
N TRP A 363 -5.85 -16.45 10.26
CA TRP A 363 -6.05 -15.23 11.04
C TRP A 363 -4.99 -15.11 12.14
N THR A 364 -4.28 -13.99 12.15
CA THR A 364 -3.33 -13.62 13.19
C THR A 364 -3.97 -12.57 14.08
N PRO A 365 -4.16 -12.83 15.40
CA PRO A 365 -4.65 -11.82 16.32
C PRO A 365 -3.72 -10.60 16.38
N ILE A 366 -4.32 -9.42 16.43
CA ILE A 366 -3.62 -8.16 16.67
C ILE A 366 -3.91 -7.70 18.10
N GLU A 367 -2.86 -7.36 18.83
CA GLU A 367 -3.00 -6.68 20.11
C GLU A 367 -3.49 -5.24 19.86
N ALA A 368 -4.77 -5.01 20.16
CA ALA A 368 -5.42 -3.73 19.99
C ALA A 368 -6.06 -3.29 21.30
N LYS A 369 -5.96 -2.00 21.63
CA LYS A 369 -6.73 -1.43 22.73
C LYS A 369 -8.21 -1.42 22.35
N VAL A 370 -9.02 -2.22 23.04
CA VAL A 370 -10.47 -2.28 22.87
C VAL A 370 -11.17 -1.99 24.19
N VAL A 371 -12.44 -1.59 24.10
CA VAL A 371 -13.29 -1.36 25.27
C VAL A 371 -13.37 -2.62 26.15
N GLY A 372 -13.19 -2.43 27.46
CA GLY A 372 -13.22 -3.48 28.46
C GLY A 372 -14.33 -3.31 29.50
N ARG A 373 -14.39 -4.24 30.46
CA ARG A 373 -15.38 -4.26 31.55
C ARG A 373 -15.38 -2.99 32.40
N ALA A 374 -14.19 -2.44 32.65
CA ALA A 374 -13.98 -1.27 33.53
C ALA A 374 -14.37 0.06 32.86
N ASP A 375 -14.46 0.11 31.53
CA ASP A 375 -14.82 1.32 30.80
C ASP A 375 -16.31 1.66 30.97
N ALA A 376 -16.65 2.95 30.93
CA ALA A 376 -18.03 3.40 31.07
C ALA A 376 -18.89 2.98 29.86
N ASP A 377 -20.15 2.64 30.12
CA ASP A 377 -21.11 2.33 29.05
C ASP A 377 -21.26 3.53 28.09
N ASN A 378 -21.35 3.23 26.80
CA ASN A 378 -21.48 4.19 25.70
C ASN A 378 -20.30 5.16 25.53
N THR A 379 -19.19 4.96 26.24
CA THR A 379 -17.98 5.77 26.05
C THR A 379 -17.09 5.13 24.98
N TRP A 380 -16.69 5.94 23.99
CA TRP A 380 -15.77 5.50 22.94
C TRP A 380 -14.33 5.41 23.45
N VAL A 381 -13.72 4.24 23.26
CA VAL A 381 -12.33 3.95 23.56
C VAL A 381 -11.56 3.84 22.25
N PRO A 382 -10.56 4.71 22.02
CA PRO A 382 -9.73 4.65 20.82
C PRO A 382 -8.73 3.50 20.88
N SER A 383 -8.47 2.86 19.73
CA SER A 383 -7.43 1.83 19.60
C SER A 383 -6.01 2.37 19.69
N GLY A 384 -5.80 3.64 19.29
CA GLY A 384 -4.48 4.16 18.96
C GLY A 384 -4.00 3.66 17.59
N ASP A 385 -2.78 4.06 17.20
CA ASP A 385 -2.13 3.61 15.98
C ASP A 385 -1.60 2.17 16.16
N ILE A 386 -2.12 1.25 15.37
CA ILE A 386 -1.65 -0.13 15.32
C ILE A 386 -0.84 -0.29 14.05
N ASP A 387 0.46 -0.57 14.21
CA ASP A 387 1.37 -0.75 13.08
C ASP A 387 1.08 -2.07 12.35
N LEU A 388 0.75 -1.99 11.05
CA LEU A 388 0.52 -3.15 10.19
C LEU A 388 1.75 -3.51 9.33
N SER A 389 2.89 -2.86 9.54
CA SER A 389 4.09 -3.06 8.70
C SER A 389 4.61 -4.50 8.66
N ALA A 390 4.34 -5.28 9.72
CA ALA A 390 4.65 -6.71 9.76
C ALA A 390 4.02 -7.49 8.59
N PHE A 391 2.93 -6.97 8.02
CA PHE A 391 2.20 -7.59 6.91
C PHE A 391 2.54 -6.99 5.53
N ILE A 392 3.59 -6.17 5.40
CA ILE A 392 4.11 -5.72 4.10
C ILE A 392 4.53 -6.90 3.20
N PRO A 393 5.24 -7.94 3.69
CA PRO A 393 5.64 -9.08 2.86
C PRO A 393 4.46 -9.86 2.27
N ASP A 394 3.28 -9.78 2.91
CA ASP A 394 2.06 -10.41 2.44
C ASP A 394 1.46 -9.73 1.20
N GLY A 395 1.89 -8.50 0.87
CA GLY A 395 1.47 -7.71 -0.29
C GLY A 395 0.04 -7.16 -0.19
N LYS A 396 -0.86 -7.83 0.52
CA LYS A 396 -2.20 -7.35 0.89
C LYS A 396 -2.70 -8.01 2.18
N ILE A 397 -3.58 -7.33 2.89
CA ILE A 397 -4.25 -7.87 4.09
C ILE A 397 -5.71 -7.44 4.22
N ALA A 398 -6.50 -8.22 4.95
CA ALA A 398 -7.80 -7.82 5.48
C ALA A 398 -7.76 -7.80 7.02
N VAL A 399 -8.41 -6.81 7.63
CA VAL A 399 -8.59 -6.71 9.10
C VAL A 399 -10.01 -7.17 9.45
N ALA A 400 -10.13 -8.03 10.45
CA ALA A 400 -11.40 -8.53 10.96
C ALA A 400 -11.68 -8.10 12.39
N PHE A 401 -12.94 -7.77 12.65
CA PHE A 401 -13.54 -7.56 13.95
C PHE A 401 -14.47 -8.72 14.26
N LYS A 402 -13.99 -9.65 15.09
CA LYS A 402 -14.72 -10.86 15.49
C LYS A 402 -15.43 -10.65 16.83
N TYR A 403 -16.74 -10.73 16.83
CA TYR A 403 -17.56 -10.77 18.04
C TYR A 403 -17.94 -12.21 18.40
N THR A 404 -17.75 -12.60 19.67
CA THR A 404 -18.16 -13.90 20.21
C THR A 404 -19.08 -13.69 21.41
N GLY A 405 -20.30 -14.24 21.37
CA GLY A 405 -21.28 -14.14 22.45
C GLY A 405 -22.40 -15.17 22.36
N SER A 406 -23.53 -14.92 23.02
CA SER A 406 -24.73 -15.77 23.01
C SER A 406 -25.95 -15.00 23.54
N GLY A 407 -27.12 -15.66 23.65
CA GLY A 407 -28.30 -15.11 24.31
C GLY A 407 -28.07 -14.72 25.78
N THR A 408 -27.07 -15.32 26.45
CA THR A 408 -26.69 -14.99 27.83
C THR A 408 -25.44 -14.12 27.91
N LYS A 409 -24.47 -14.32 27.00
CA LYS A 409 -23.30 -13.44 26.83
C LYS A 409 -23.64 -12.33 25.84
N SER A 410 -24.34 -11.32 26.32
CA SER A 410 -25.11 -10.38 25.48
C SER A 410 -24.55 -8.96 25.36
N THR A 411 -23.34 -8.70 25.89
CA THR A 411 -22.66 -7.39 25.79
C THR A 411 -22.79 -6.79 24.41
N SER A 412 -23.28 -5.56 24.33
CA SER A 412 -23.33 -4.85 23.05
C SER A 412 -21.97 -4.23 22.80
N ILE A 413 -21.33 -4.55 21.67
CA ILE A 413 -20.08 -3.95 21.22
C ILE A 413 -20.36 -3.12 19.98
N ARG A 414 -19.81 -1.91 19.96
CA ARG A 414 -19.89 -0.96 18.85
C ARG A 414 -18.50 -0.72 18.28
N ILE A 415 -18.43 -0.55 16.97
CA ILE A 415 -17.21 -0.20 16.23
C ILE A 415 -17.54 0.95 15.31
N ASP A 416 -16.60 1.88 15.23
CA ASP A 416 -16.71 3.03 14.37
C ASP A 416 -15.32 3.60 14.01
N ASP A 417 -15.30 4.51 13.04
CA ASP A 417 -14.12 5.23 12.54
C ASP A 417 -12.92 4.31 12.20
N VAL A 418 -13.16 3.27 11.40
CA VAL A 418 -12.13 2.31 10.98
C VAL A 418 -11.27 2.89 9.86
N TYR A 419 -9.98 3.06 10.14
CA TYR A 419 -8.97 3.56 9.22
C TYR A 419 -7.85 2.53 9.02
N ILE A 420 -7.44 2.32 7.77
CA ILE A 420 -6.20 1.63 7.39
C ILE A 420 -5.50 2.46 6.31
N GLY A 421 -4.36 3.06 6.63
CA GLY A 421 -3.65 3.92 5.67
C GLY A 421 -2.30 4.40 6.19
N THR A 422 -1.61 5.23 5.40
CA THR A 422 -0.20 5.59 5.62
C THR A 422 0.02 6.66 6.69
N GLN A 423 -1.03 7.35 7.12
CA GLN A 423 -0.94 8.44 8.08
C GLN A 423 -1.05 7.89 9.51
N ALA A 424 0.00 8.10 10.31
CA ALA A 424 -0.07 7.98 11.76
C ALA A 424 -0.91 9.13 12.35
N GLY A 425 -1.61 8.88 13.44
CA GLY A 425 -2.28 9.93 14.21
C GLY A 425 -2.73 9.34 15.53
N GLY A 426 -1.96 9.64 16.58
CA GLY A 426 -2.19 9.16 17.93
C GLY A 426 -3.49 9.68 18.50
N GLY A 427 -4.47 8.79 18.66
CA GLY A 427 -5.80 9.10 19.19
C GLY A 427 -6.85 8.71 18.17
N GLY A 428 -7.71 7.75 18.55
CA GLY A 428 -8.72 7.19 17.66
C GLY A 428 -9.59 8.28 17.05
N GLY A 429 -9.91 8.08 15.78
CA GLY A 429 -10.73 8.99 14.98
C GLY A 429 -11.96 9.40 15.77
N GLY A 430 -11.98 10.66 16.18
CA GLY A 430 -13.14 11.50 15.92
C GLY A 430 -12.79 12.23 14.63
N GLY A 431 -13.70 12.18 13.66
CA GLY A 431 -13.45 12.63 12.30
C GLY A 431 -12.69 13.94 12.19
N GLU A 432 -11.60 13.90 11.45
CA GLU A 432 -11.28 15.02 10.60
C GLU A 432 -11.66 14.60 9.19
N THR A 433 -12.86 15.02 8.78
CA THR A 433 -13.01 15.58 7.44
C THR A 433 -11.70 16.33 7.13
N GLY A 434 -11.12 16.16 5.94
CA GLY A 434 -10.06 17.10 5.52
C GLY A 434 -10.46 18.55 5.81
N GLY A 435 -9.51 19.47 5.81
CA GLY A 435 -9.80 20.87 6.12
C GLY A 435 -9.38 21.33 7.51
N THR A 436 -8.44 20.65 8.15
CA THR A 436 -7.73 21.19 9.32
C THR A 436 -6.39 21.77 8.93
N PHE A 437 -5.76 22.53 9.82
CA PHE A 437 -4.51 23.20 9.47
C PHE A 437 -3.44 22.17 9.09
N GLU A 438 -3.36 21.03 9.78
CA GLU A 438 -2.35 20.00 9.50
C GLU A 438 -2.72 19.08 8.34
N ASN A 439 -4.02 18.90 8.09
CA ASN A 439 -4.55 18.14 6.96
C ASN A 439 -5.54 19.00 6.15
N PRO A 440 -5.06 20.01 5.43
CA PRO A 440 -5.94 20.89 4.65
C PRO A 440 -6.58 20.09 3.52
N PHE A 441 -7.75 20.52 3.07
CA PHE A 441 -8.30 20.08 1.80
C PHE A 441 -7.33 20.37 0.65
N THR A 442 -7.20 19.41 -0.25
CA THR A 442 -6.68 19.66 -1.60
C THR A 442 -7.62 20.60 -2.37
N VAL A 443 -7.13 21.19 -3.45
CA VAL A 443 -7.95 22.05 -4.32
C VAL A 443 -9.13 21.26 -4.91
N GLU A 444 -8.89 20.02 -5.32
CA GLU A 444 -9.89 19.12 -5.89
C GLU A 444 -10.97 18.75 -4.87
N GLU A 445 -10.59 18.45 -3.62
CA GLU A 445 -11.55 18.19 -2.54
C GLU A 445 -12.38 19.44 -2.22
N ALA A 446 -11.75 20.61 -2.15
CA ALA A 446 -12.41 21.87 -1.90
C ALA A 446 -13.42 22.25 -3.01
N ILE A 447 -13.12 21.91 -4.27
CA ILE A 447 -14.06 22.06 -5.40
C ILE A 447 -15.24 21.10 -5.26
N SER A 448 -15.00 19.84 -4.89
CA SER A 448 -16.06 18.83 -4.75
C SER A 448 -17.07 19.14 -3.64
N LYS A 449 -16.66 19.90 -2.62
CA LYS A 449 -17.43 20.19 -1.41
C LYS A 449 -18.16 21.55 -1.44
N GLN A 450 -18.17 22.22 -2.58
CA GLN A 450 -18.77 23.55 -2.71
C GLN A 450 -20.27 23.53 -2.41
N ASN A 451 -20.72 24.51 -1.60
CA ASN A 451 -22.13 24.75 -1.30
C ASN A 451 -22.87 23.60 -0.59
N ALA A 452 -22.17 22.74 0.14
CA ALA A 452 -22.81 21.80 1.07
C ALA A 452 -23.69 22.56 2.08
N THR A 453 -24.70 21.89 2.64
CA THR A 453 -25.61 22.48 3.64
C THR A 453 -25.55 21.66 4.93
N PRO A 454 -25.03 22.20 6.05
CA PRO A 454 -24.36 23.50 6.16
C PRO A 454 -23.06 23.58 5.36
N TYR A 455 -22.56 24.80 5.09
CA TYR A 455 -21.30 24.97 4.36
C TYR A 455 -20.16 24.27 5.12
N VAL A 456 -19.32 23.55 4.38
CA VAL A 456 -18.11 22.93 4.93
C VAL A 456 -17.10 24.04 5.22
N ASN A 457 -16.70 24.20 6.48
CA ASN A 457 -15.60 25.06 6.88
C ASN A 457 -14.30 24.24 6.93
N GLY A 458 -13.20 24.79 6.44
CA GLY A 458 -11.90 24.15 6.59
C GLY A 458 -10.76 24.87 5.87
N TRP A 459 -9.55 24.39 6.15
CA TRP A 459 -8.30 24.79 5.53
C TRP A 459 -8.16 24.20 4.13
N VAL A 460 -7.68 25.00 3.17
CA VAL A 460 -7.38 24.55 1.80
C VAL A 460 -5.94 24.94 1.49
N GLN A 461 -5.19 24.07 0.82
CA GLN A 461 -3.83 24.35 0.38
C GLN A 461 -3.70 24.25 -1.14
N GLY A 462 -3.08 25.26 -1.75
CA GLY A 462 -2.77 25.29 -3.18
C GLY A 462 -1.74 26.36 -3.52
N TYR A 463 -1.31 26.40 -4.78
CA TYR A 463 -0.41 27.43 -5.30
C TYR A 463 -1.20 28.61 -5.83
N ILE A 464 -0.77 29.83 -5.53
CA ILE A 464 -1.38 31.07 -6.05
C ILE A 464 -1.12 31.16 -7.56
N VAL A 465 -2.18 31.17 -8.38
CA VAL A 465 -2.08 31.15 -9.85
C VAL A 465 -2.61 32.41 -10.54
N GLY A 466 -3.35 33.28 -9.83
CA GLY A 466 -3.85 34.52 -10.40
C GLY A 466 -4.82 35.27 -9.50
N SER A 467 -5.45 36.31 -10.05
CA SER A 467 -6.54 37.07 -9.41
C SER A 467 -7.62 37.44 -10.43
N VAL A 468 -8.86 37.64 -10.00
CA VAL A 468 -9.94 38.13 -10.87
C VAL A 468 -9.62 39.51 -11.46
N LYS A 469 -10.08 39.81 -12.69
CA LYS A 469 -9.97 41.15 -13.32
C LYS A 469 -10.89 42.18 -12.65
N ASN A 470 -10.46 43.44 -12.65
CA ASN A 470 -11.27 44.54 -12.10
C ASN A 470 -12.61 44.67 -12.86
N GLY A 471 -13.72 44.87 -12.14
CA GLY A 471 -15.07 44.99 -12.71
C GLY A 471 -15.81 43.67 -12.97
N VAL A 472 -15.15 42.51 -12.84
CA VAL A 472 -15.82 41.20 -12.98
C VAL A 472 -16.66 40.90 -11.74
N THR A 473 -17.95 40.60 -11.94
CA THR A 473 -18.89 40.24 -10.86
C THR A 473 -19.24 38.74 -10.85
N ALA A 474 -19.04 38.05 -11.97
CA ALA A 474 -19.11 36.60 -12.11
C ALA A 474 -18.09 36.16 -13.19
N VAL A 475 -17.31 35.13 -12.88
CA VAL A 475 -16.34 34.51 -13.79
C VAL A 475 -17.07 33.52 -14.68
N THR A 476 -17.00 33.74 -15.98
CA THR A 476 -17.64 32.91 -17.01
C THR A 476 -16.62 32.29 -17.97
N SER A 477 -15.38 32.78 -17.96
CA SER A 477 -14.29 32.25 -18.77
C SER A 477 -12.92 32.54 -18.16
N ASN A 478 -11.88 31.88 -18.68
CA ASN A 478 -10.47 32.16 -18.32
C ASN A 478 -10.06 33.61 -18.64
N ASP A 479 -10.77 34.30 -19.54
CA ASP A 479 -10.52 35.70 -19.89
C ASP A 479 -10.91 36.67 -18.76
N ASP A 480 -11.67 36.23 -17.75
CA ASP A 480 -12.04 37.04 -16.59
C ASP A 480 -10.95 37.10 -15.51
N ILE A 481 -9.84 36.37 -15.70
CA ILE A 481 -8.75 36.21 -14.72
C ILE A 481 -7.45 36.88 -15.21
N HIS A 482 -6.73 37.54 -14.30
CA HIS A 482 -5.32 37.91 -14.48
C HIS A 482 -4.44 36.75 -14.01
N TRP A 483 -3.81 36.06 -14.96
CA TRP A 483 -2.84 34.98 -14.69
C TRP A 483 -1.40 35.48 -14.54
N SER A 484 -1.15 36.76 -14.83
CA SER A 484 0.16 37.39 -14.74
C SER A 484 0.05 38.88 -14.40
N ALA A 485 1.13 39.45 -13.88
CA ALA A 485 1.22 40.87 -13.54
C ALA A 485 1.14 41.77 -14.79
N PRO A 486 0.64 43.01 -14.68
CA PRO A 486 0.17 43.67 -13.46
C PRO A 486 -1.25 43.22 -13.06
N PHE A 487 -1.43 42.97 -11.76
CA PHE A 487 -2.73 42.64 -11.18
C PHE A 487 -3.48 43.92 -10.79
N ALA A 488 -4.82 43.85 -10.74
CA ALA A 488 -5.68 45.03 -10.55
C ALA A 488 -6.63 44.93 -9.35
N LEU A 489 -6.69 43.78 -8.66
CA LEU A 489 -7.57 43.56 -7.51
C LEU A 489 -6.83 42.94 -6.33
N ALA A 490 -6.97 43.56 -5.16
CA ALA A 490 -6.43 43.05 -3.90
C ALA A 490 -7.40 42.13 -3.14
N THR A 491 -8.61 41.88 -3.65
CA THR A 491 -9.70 41.26 -2.87
C THR A 491 -9.67 39.73 -2.87
N ASN A 492 -8.95 39.13 -3.80
CA ASN A 492 -8.94 37.69 -4.02
C ASN A 492 -7.63 37.22 -4.66
N VAL A 493 -7.36 35.94 -4.46
CA VAL A 493 -6.41 35.16 -5.25
C VAL A 493 -7.06 33.83 -5.63
N LEU A 494 -6.60 33.23 -6.72
CA LEU A 494 -6.96 31.87 -7.11
C LEU A 494 -5.83 30.93 -6.66
N ILE A 495 -6.20 29.81 -6.04
CA ILE A 495 -5.28 28.72 -5.74
C ILE A 495 -5.60 27.47 -6.57
N ALA A 496 -4.56 26.79 -7.03
CA ALA A 496 -4.65 25.54 -7.81
C ALA A 496 -3.67 24.48 -7.30
N SER A 497 -3.83 23.21 -7.70
CA SER A 497 -2.96 22.12 -7.25
C SER A 497 -1.52 22.22 -7.75
N THR A 498 -1.28 22.97 -8.84
CA THR A 498 0.06 23.29 -9.35
C THR A 498 0.17 24.76 -9.81
N PRO A 499 1.36 25.40 -9.78
CA PRO A 499 1.51 26.84 -10.00
C PRO A 499 1.32 27.31 -11.46
N GLY A 500 1.11 26.40 -12.41
CA GLY A 500 0.94 26.70 -13.84
C GLY A 500 -0.49 26.56 -14.37
N VAL A 501 -1.46 26.29 -13.50
CA VAL A 501 -2.86 26.11 -13.92
C VAL A 501 -3.44 27.44 -14.39
N THR A 502 -3.96 27.45 -15.62
CA THR A 502 -4.67 28.61 -16.22
C THR A 502 -6.12 28.28 -16.58
N ASP A 503 -6.67 27.22 -15.97
CA ASP A 503 -8.08 26.85 -16.07
C ASP A 503 -8.78 27.22 -14.75
N TYR A 504 -9.66 28.21 -14.81
CA TYR A 504 -10.38 28.73 -13.65
C TYR A 504 -11.29 27.68 -13.00
N THR A 505 -11.70 26.65 -13.74
CA THR A 505 -12.55 25.56 -13.22
C THR A 505 -11.78 24.60 -12.30
N GLN A 506 -10.45 24.63 -12.39
CA GLN A 506 -9.54 23.87 -11.53
C GLN A 506 -9.01 24.70 -10.35
N CYS A 507 -9.58 25.88 -10.11
CA CYS A 507 -9.12 26.81 -9.08
C CYS A 507 -10.16 26.99 -7.97
N VAL A 508 -9.67 27.26 -6.75
CA VAL A 508 -10.49 27.77 -5.64
C VAL A 508 -10.21 29.26 -5.45
N PHE A 509 -11.28 30.06 -5.43
CA PHE A 509 -11.23 31.51 -5.31
C PHE A 509 -11.22 31.88 -3.83
N VAL A 510 -10.09 32.37 -3.33
CA VAL A 510 -9.90 32.69 -1.91
C VAL A 510 -10.27 34.15 -1.65
N ASN A 511 -11.25 34.38 -0.78
CA ASN A 511 -11.63 35.73 -0.36
C ASN A 511 -10.69 36.25 0.72
N MET A 512 -10.20 37.48 0.56
CA MET A 512 -9.39 38.17 1.58
C MET A 512 -10.12 39.43 2.06
N PRO A 513 -10.49 39.56 3.35
CA PRO A 513 -11.23 40.72 3.87
C PRO A 513 -10.48 42.06 3.79
N ALA A 514 -11.22 43.17 3.73
CA ALA A 514 -10.63 44.51 3.63
C ALA A 514 -9.93 44.93 4.93
N GLY A 515 -8.73 45.50 4.81
CA GLY A 515 -7.92 45.93 5.96
C GLY A 515 -7.35 44.79 6.81
N SER A 516 -7.42 43.54 6.32
CA SER A 516 -6.91 42.37 7.05
C SER A 516 -5.43 42.12 6.79
N ASP A 517 -4.76 41.42 7.72
CA ASP A 517 -3.39 40.95 7.56
C ASP A 517 -3.28 40.04 6.33
N PHE A 518 -4.27 39.16 6.15
CA PHE A 518 -4.34 38.24 5.02
C PHE A 518 -4.33 38.98 3.69
N ARG A 519 -5.18 40.00 3.55
CA ARG A 519 -5.19 40.83 2.33
C ARG A 519 -3.86 41.54 2.13
N THR A 520 -3.35 42.21 3.16
CA THR A 520 -2.14 43.04 3.08
C THR A 520 -0.92 42.22 2.64
N GLN A 521 -0.81 40.97 3.12
CA GLN A 521 0.37 40.14 2.90
C GLN A 521 0.28 39.24 1.66
N VAL A 522 -0.92 38.81 1.26
CA VAL A 522 -1.07 37.78 0.21
C VAL A 522 -1.45 38.35 -1.15
N ASN A 523 -2.15 39.49 -1.20
CA ASN A 523 -2.72 39.96 -2.45
C ASN A 523 -1.68 40.26 -3.55
N LEU A 524 -2.02 39.93 -4.80
CA LEU A 524 -1.12 40.04 -5.94
C LEU A 524 -0.97 41.45 -6.51
N LEU A 525 -1.90 42.38 -6.20
CA LEU A 525 -1.79 43.79 -6.62
C LEU A 525 -0.59 44.45 -5.93
N ASP A 526 -0.49 44.30 -4.61
CA ASP A 526 0.58 44.90 -3.81
C ASP A 526 1.81 43.98 -3.72
N ASN A 527 1.62 42.65 -3.81
CA ASN A 527 2.66 41.64 -3.68
C ASN A 527 2.73 40.71 -4.91
N PRO A 528 3.06 41.22 -6.12
CA PRO A 528 3.03 40.42 -7.35
C PRO A 528 4.01 39.22 -7.33
N THR A 529 5.04 39.27 -6.50
CA THR A 529 6.01 38.16 -6.29
C THR A 529 5.41 36.95 -5.56
N ASN A 530 4.18 37.05 -5.05
CA ASN A 530 3.49 35.91 -4.44
C ASN A 530 2.88 34.95 -5.46
N LEU A 531 2.85 35.31 -6.74
CA LEU A 531 2.44 34.40 -7.81
C LEU A 531 3.33 33.15 -7.81
N GLY A 532 2.71 31.96 -7.83
CA GLY A 532 3.37 30.67 -7.81
C GLY A 532 3.74 30.14 -6.43
N LYS A 533 3.55 30.91 -5.35
CA LYS A 533 3.80 30.46 -3.98
C LYS A 533 2.67 29.61 -3.43
N LYS A 534 2.97 28.66 -2.54
CA LYS A 534 1.95 27.92 -1.78
C LYS A 534 1.26 28.81 -0.77
N LEU A 535 -0.05 28.68 -0.70
CA LEU A 535 -0.92 29.30 0.29
C LEU A 535 -1.79 28.22 0.94
N LYS A 536 -1.84 28.23 2.27
CA LYS A 536 -2.81 27.52 3.07
C LYS A 536 -3.74 28.56 3.71
N ALA A 537 -5.06 28.40 3.60
CA ALA A 537 -6.03 29.36 4.15
C ALA A 537 -7.30 28.65 4.62
N VAL A 538 -7.97 29.18 5.67
CA VAL A 538 -9.22 28.62 6.22
C VAL A 538 -10.46 29.37 5.74
N GLY A 539 -11.60 28.71 5.63
CA GLY A 539 -12.87 29.37 5.33
C GLY A 539 -14.00 28.40 5.00
N ASN A 540 -15.15 28.94 4.61
CA ASN A 540 -16.31 28.19 4.14
C ASN A 540 -16.22 27.89 2.63
N LEU A 541 -16.41 26.63 2.26
CA LEU A 541 -16.46 26.16 0.87
C LEU A 541 -17.82 26.49 0.25
N ARG A 542 -17.87 27.65 -0.40
CA ARG A 542 -19.07 28.15 -1.09
C ARG A 542 -18.70 29.09 -2.22
N THR A 543 -19.62 29.19 -3.17
CA THR A 543 -19.43 29.92 -4.43
C THR A 543 -18.92 31.35 -4.21
N TYR A 544 -17.86 31.73 -4.95
CA TYR A 544 -17.33 33.09 -5.03
C TYR A 544 -17.10 33.47 -6.50
N PHE A 545 -17.60 34.63 -6.93
CA PHE A 545 -17.65 35.04 -8.35
C PHE A 545 -18.30 34.00 -9.30
N GLY A 546 -19.25 33.19 -8.82
CA GLY A 546 -19.88 32.15 -9.64
C GLY A 546 -19.05 30.87 -9.82
N ALA A 547 -17.88 30.76 -9.18
CA ALA A 547 -17.01 29.59 -9.21
C ALA A 547 -16.73 29.04 -7.79
N ALA A 548 -15.98 27.94 -7.69
CA ALA A 548 -15.62 27.32 -6.42
C ALA A 548 -14.84 28.32 -5.53
N GLY A 549 -15.34 28.60 -4.33
CA GLY A 549 -14.80 29.62 -3.44
C GLY A 549 -14.43 29.12 -2.06
N LEU A 550 -13.48 29.81 -1.43
CA LEU A 550 -13.19 29.76 -0.01
C LEU A 550 -13.51 31.13 0.58
N ARG A 551 -14.66 31.23 1.24
CA ARG A 551 -15.23 32.50 1.72
C ARG A 551 -15.26 32.57 3.24
N ASP A 552 -15.57 33.76 3.74
CA ASP A 552 -15.80 34.00 5.17
C ASP A 552 -14.55 33.70 6.04
N ASN A 553 -13.35 33.84 5.45
CA ASN A 553 -12.09 33.84 6.19
C ASN A 553 -12.03 35.12 7.06
N PRO A 554 -11.70 35.05 8.37
CA PRO A 554 -11.63 36.22 9.25
C PRO A 554 -10.50 37.20 8.89
N GLY A 555 -9.45 36.73 8.22
CA GLY A 555 -8.37 37.52 7.63
C GLY A 555 -7.20 37.80 8.59
N THR A 556 -7.18 37.19 9.77
CA THR A 556 -6.09 37.37 10.73
C THR A 556 -4.86 36.57 10.34
N SER A 557 -3.71 36.88 10.93
CA SER A 557 -2.50 36.08 10.76
C SER A 557 -2.66 34.62 11.21
N ALA A 558 -3.68 34.23 11.98
CA ALA A 558 -3.92 32.82 12.30
C ALA A 558 -4.69 32.05 11.20
N ASP A 559 -5.24 32.74 10.20
CA ASP A 559 -6.21 32.18 9.24
C ASP A 559 -5.59 31.82 7.88
N PHE A 560 -4.27 32.03 7.72
CA PHE A 560 -3.52 31.69 6.52
C PHE A 560 -2.04 31.42 6.82
N LEU A 561 -1.35 30.75 5.91
CA LEU A 561 0.10 30.56 5.88
C LEU A 561 0.58 30.64 4.43
N LEU A 562 1.48 31.57 4.14
CA LEU A 562 2.09 31.80 2.83
C LEU A 562 3.55 31.32 2.81
N GLU A 563 3.92 30.61 1.76
CA GLU A 563 5.32 30.22 1.51
C GLU A 563 6.24 31.45 1.44
N GLY A 564 7.38 31.41 2.13
CA GLY A 564 8.32 32.54 2.15
C GLY A 564 7.87 33.75 2.98
N GLY A 565 6.84 33.60 3.82
CA GLY A 565 6.46 34.55 4.87
C GLY A 565 5.06 35.15 4.70
N GLY A 566 4.31 35.19 5.80
CA GLY A 566 3.01 35.82 5.95
C GLY A 566 1.93 34.87 6.47
N GLY A 567 1.27 35.22 7.57
CA GLY A 567 0.35 34.34 8.31
C GLY A 567 1.03 33.14 9.01
N GLY A 568 0.50 32.68 10.13
CA GLY A 568 0.92 31.53 10.94
C GLY A 568 1.37 31.87 12.36
N THR A 569 0.62 31.40 13.36
CA THR A 569 1.00 31.43 14.80
C THR A 569 1.82 30.21 15.24
N VAL A 570 2.42 29.42 14.33
CA VAL A 570 3.08 28.14 14.68
C VAL A 570 4.46 27.92 14.03
N GLY A 571 5.26 28.98 13.95
CA GLY A 571 6.72 28.83 13.80
C GLY A 571 7.38 28.53 15.16
N GLY A 572 8.55 27.87 15.16
CA GLY A 572 9.37 27.66 16.37
C GLY A 572 9.38 26.22 16.90
N THR A 573 8.81 25.26 16.18
CA THR A 573 8.96 23.82 16.48
C THR A 573 10.26 23.28 15.87
N PHE A 574 10.72 22.10 16.28
CA PHE A 574 11.96 21.52 15.74
C PHE A 574 11.88 21.28 14.22
N GLU A 575 10.74 20.78 13.75
CA GLU A 575 10.46 20.47 12.35
C GLU A 575 10.25 21.75 11.53
N ASN A 576 9.64 22.77 12.14
CA ASN A 576 9.42 24.08 11.54
C ASN A 576 10.07 25.19 12.39
N PRO A 577 11.40 25.26 12.42
CA PRO A 577 12.11 26.25 13.22
C PRO A 577 11.86 27.64 12.65
N PHE A 578 11.89 28.65 13.52
CA PHE A 578 11.94 30.04 13.07
C PHE A 578 13.15 30.25 12.14
N THR A 579 12.90 31.00 11.08
CA THR A 579 13.96 31.68 10.32
C THR A 579 14.67 32.71 11.21
N VAL A 580 15.84 33.16 10.79
CA VAL A 580 16.61 34.19 11.51
C VAL A 580 15.81 35.50 11.59
N GLU A 581 15.13 35.87 10.52
CA GLU A 581 14.32 37.07 10.41
C GLU A 581 13.10 37.02 11.35
N GLU A 582 12.42 35.88 11.41
CA GLU A 582 11.32 35.66 12.38
C GLU A 582 11.83 35.73 13.81
N ALA A 583 12.97 35.09 14.11
CA ALA A 583 13.57 35.10 15.43
C ALA A 583 13.99 36.52 15.88
N ILE A 584 14.47 37.36 14.96
CA ILE A 584 14.78 38.78 15.21
C ILE A 584 13.51 39.59 15.50
N SER A 585 12.45 39.40 14.71
CA SER A 585 11.18 40.14 14.90
C SER A 585 10.46 39.82 16.21
N LYS A 586 10.72 38.64 16.80
CA LYS A 586 10.05 38.13 18.01
C LYS A 586 10.84 38.37 19.31
N GLN A 587 11.94 39.13 19.25
CA GLN A 587 12.79 39.39 20.41
C GLN A 587 12.04 40.11 21.54
N ASN A 588 12.23 39.62 22.76
CA ASN A 588 11.72 40.25 24.00
C ASN A 588 10.19 40.36 24.10
N ALA A 589 9.46 39.48 23.43
CA ALA A 589 8.02 39.32 23.67
C ALA A 589 7.73 39.02 25.16
N THR A 590 6.52 39.33 25.63
CA THR A 590 6.08 39.04 27.01
C THR A 590 4.83 38.15 26.98
N PRO A 591 4.91 36.88 27.44
CA PRO A 591 6.11 36.15 27.85
C PRO A 591 7.08 35.94 26.68
N TYR A 592 8.35 35.61 26.98
CA TYR A 592 9.33 35.32 25.92
C TYR A 592 8.84 34.17 25.04
N VAL A 593 9.03 34.32 23.73
CA VAL A 593 8.74 33.25 22.78
C VAL A 593 9.86 32.22 22.87
N ASN A 594 9.51 30.99 23.27
CA ASN A 594 10.42 29.85 23.18
C ASN A 594 10.26 29.16 21.82
N GLY A 595 11.35 28.78 21.19
CA GLY A 595 11.29 27.98 19.98
C GLY A 595 12.64 27.69 19.35
N TRP A 596 12.62 26.82 18.34
CA TRP A 596 13.76 26.48 17.51
C TRP A 596 14.04 27.55 16.48
N VAL A 597 15.32 27.82 16.22
CA VAL A 597 15.80 28.74 15.18
C VAL A 597 16.82 28.01 14.30
N LYS A 598 16.77 28.22 12.99
CA LYS A 598 17.73 27.65 12.03
C LYS A 598 18.47 28.75 11.28
N GLY A 599 19.80 28.65 11.21
CA GLY A 599 20.64 29.57 10.44
C GLY A 599 22.06 29.03 10.23
N TYR A 600 22.88 29.74 9.45
CA TYR A 600 24.30 29.45 9.24
C TYR A 600 25.15 30.14 10.29
N ILE A 601 26.13 29.46 10.86
CA ILE A 601 27.11 30.04 11.79
C ILE A 601 28.01 31.01 11.02
N VAL A 602 27.97 32.30 11.39
CA VAL A 602 28.72 33.36 10.69
C VAL A 602 29.81 34.02 11.53
N GLY A 603 29.85 33.77 12.84
CA GLY A 603 30.90 34.33 13.71
C GLY A 603 30.67 34.10 15.20
N SER A 604 31.51 34.72 16.03
CA SER A 604 31.36 34.75 17.49
C SER A 604 31.75 36.12 18.06
N VAL A 605 31.20 36.49 19.21
CA VAL A 605 31.59 37.73 19.92
C VAL A 605 33.06 37.66 20.38
N LYS A 606 33.77 38.80 20.37
CA LYS A 606 35.14 38.94 20.92
C LYS A 606 35.17 38.79 22.44
N SER A 607 36.27 38.26 22.98
CA SER A 607 36.46 38.16 24.43
C SER A 607 36.46 39.56 25.08
N GLY A 608 35.84 39.68 26.25
CA GLY A 608 35.71 40.95 26.99
C GLY A 608 34.55 41.86 26.58
N ILE A 609 33.83 41.56 25.49
CA ILE A 609 32.65 42.31 25.08
C ILE A 609 31.45 41.92 25.95
N THR A 610 30.78 42.91 26.53
CA THR A 610 29.56 42.72 27.34
C THR A 610 28.30 43.23 26.64
N SER A 611 28.45 44.11 25.65
CA SER A 611 27.40 44.57 24.73
C SER A 611 28.01 44.83 23.36
N VAL A 612 27.40 44.29 22.30
CA VAL A 612 27.79 44.52 20.91
C VAL A 612 27.20 45.84 20.46
N THR A 613 28.05 46.72 19.96
CA THR A 613 27.68 48.07 19.47
C THR A 613 28.10 48.28 18.02
N SER A 614 28.94 47.41 17.46
CA SER A 614 29.36 47.47 16.07
C SER A 614 29.80 46.09 15.54
N ASN A 615 29.88 45.96 14.21
CA ASN A 615 30.47 44.79 13.55
C ASN A 615 31.93 44.52 13.96
N ALA A 616 32.64 45.51 14.54
CA ALA A 616 34.01 45.34 15.03
C ALA A 616 34.08 44.53 16.33
N ASP A 617 32.97 44.32 17.03
CA ASP A 617 32.90 43.52 18.27
C ASP A 617 32.81 42.00 18.00
N ILE A 618 32.67 41.61 16.72
CA ILE A 618 32.48 40.22 16.27
C ILE A 618 33.75 39.71 15.58
N HIS A 619 34.09 38.44 15.82
CA HIS A 619 34.96 37.66 14.95
C HIS A 619 34.13 37.00 13.85
N TRP A 620 34.28 37.48 12.62
CA TRP A 620 33.69 36.88 11.41
C TRP A 620 34.59 35.78 10.80
N SER A 621 35.82 35.66 11.30
CA SER A 621 36.81 34.66 10.88
C SER A 621 37.72 34.29 12.06
N ALA A 622 38.36 33.12 11.97
CA ALA A 622 39.37 32.67 12.93
C ALA A 622 40.57 33.64 13.01
N PRO A 623 41.29 33.71 14.16
CA PRO A 623 41.06 32.97 15.40
C PRO A 623 39.90 33.54 16.23
N PHE A 624 39.07 32.66 16.79
CA PHE A 624 37.97 33.03 17.67
C PHE A 624 38.41 32.96 19.13
N THR A 625 37.94 33.90 19.96
CA THR A 625 38.45 34.07 21.34
C THR A 625 37.43 33.76 22.44
N LEU A 626 36.21 33.35 22.09
CA LEU A 626 35.14 33.18 23.06
C LEU A 626 34.25 31.98 22.71
N ALA A 627 34.23 30.99 23.59
CA ALA A 627 33.46 29.75 23.41
C ALA A 627 31.98 29.86 23.80
N THR A 628 31.49 31.02 24.26
CA THR A 628 30.18 31.10 24.93
C THR A 628 29.00 31.28 23.98
N ASN A 629 29.27 31.64 22.72
CA ASN A 629 28.25 32.00 21.75
C ASN A 629 28.72 31.75 20.31
N VAL A 630 27.74 31.66 19.44
CA VAL A 630 27.90 31.81 17.99
C VAL A 630 26.79 32.72 17.47
N LEU A 631 27.04 33.38 16.34
CA LEU A 631 26.03 34.15 15.61
C LEU A 631 25.51 33.27 14.46
N ILE A 632 24.18 33.21 14.31
CA ILE A 632 23.55 32.58 13.15
C ILE A 632 22.86 33.61 12.25
N ALA A 633 22.95 33.41 10.94
CA ALA A 633 22.31 34.26 9.92
C ALA A 633 21.64 33.42 8.83
N SER A 634 20.77 34.04 8.00
CA SER A 634 20.05 33.32 6.93
C SER A 634 20.95 32.82 5.80
N THR A 635 22.14 33.42 5.63
CA THR A 635 23.17 32.97 4.68
C THR A 635 24.59 33.02 5.30
N PRO A 636 25.53 32.16 4.88
CA PRO A 636 26.84 32.00 5.55
C PRO A 636 27.84 33.16 5.35
N GLY A 637 27.49 34.18 4.56
CA GLY A 637 28.37 35.33 4.26
C GLY A 637 27.95 36.64 4.95
N VAL A 638 26.95 36.61 5.83
CA VAL A 638 26.47 37.81 6.53
C VAL A 638 27.53 38.30 7.51
N THR A 639 27.93 39.56 7.35
CA THR A 639 28.87 40.27 8.26
C THR A 639 28.23 41.48 8.94
N ASP A 640 26.89 41.52 8.98
CA ASP A 640 26.11 42.51 9.69
C ASP A 640 25.47 41.88 10.93
N TYR A 641 25.94 42.28 12.11
CA TYR A 641 25.48 41.74 13.39
C TYR A 641 23.98 42.00 13.64
N THR A 642 23.39 43.01 12.99
CA THR A 642 21.96 43.32 13.13
C THR A 642 21.07 42.33 12.38
N GLN A 643 21.64 41.56 11.45
CA GLN A 643 20.98 40.47 10.71
C GLN A 643 21.23 39.10 11.34
N CYS A 644 21.81 39.05 12.53
CA CYS A 644 22.20 37.82 13.20
C CYS A 644 21.37 37.57 14.47
N VAL A 645 21.19 36.29 14.81
CA VAL A 645 20.73 35.85 16.14
C VAL A 645 21.91 35.29 16.93
N PHE A 646 22.09 35.79 18.15
CA PHE A 646 23.18 35.42 19.05
C PHE A 646 22.76 34.21 19.88
N VAL A 647 23.35 33.06 19.62
CA VAL A 647 22.97 31.79 20.27
C VAL A 647 23.83 31.57 21.52
N ASN A 648 23.18 31.46 22.67
CA ASN A 648 23.86 31.18 23.94
C ASN A 648 24.15 29.67 24.07
N MET A 649 25.39 29.33 24.42
CA MET A 649 25.78 27.96 24.73
C MET A 649 26.23 27.87 26.20
N PRO A 650 25.58 27.09 27.09
CA PRO A 650 25.94 26.99 28.50
C PRO A 650 27.33 26.39 28.74
N ALA A 651 27.97 26.75 29.86
CA ALA A 651 29.29 26.22 30.23
C ALA A 651 29.22 24.73 30.56
N GLY A 652 30.22 23.95 30.11
CA GLY A 652 30.29 22.50 30.35
C GLY A 652 29.23 21.68 29.60
N SER A 653 28.48 22.30 28.68
CA SER A 653 27.41 21.63 27.94
C SER A 653 27.92 20.96 26.66
N ALA A 654 27.22 19.91 26.21
CA ALA A 654 27.52 19.26 24.93
C ALA A 654 27.41 20.26 23.76
N PHE A 655 26.42 21.16 23.83
CA PHE A 655 26.24 22.22 22.84
C PHE A 655 27.47 23.12 22.72
N ARG A 656 28.01 23.59 23.85
CA ARG A 656 29.22 24.40 23.83
C ARG A 656 30.42 23.61 23.31
N ALA A 657 30.65 22.40 23.81
CA ALA A 657 31.82 21.60 23.45
C ALA A 657 31.90 21.33 21.93
N GLN A 658 30.75 21.11 21.29
CA GLN A 658 30.68 20.69 19.89
C GLN A 658 30.53 21.84 18.89
N VAL A 659 29.89 22.96 19.27
CA VAL A 659 29.53 24.02 18.31
C VAL A 659 30.46 25.22 18.35
N ASN A 660 31.09 25.51 19.50
CA ASN A 660 31.82 26.76 19.66
C ASN A 660 32.99 26.91 18.67
N LEU A 661 33.15 28.11 18.11
CA LEU A 661 34.16 28.39 17.08
C LEU A 661 35.59 28.56 17.63
N MET A 662 35.76 28.78 18.93
CA MET A 662 37.09 28.88 19.55
C MET A 662 37.81 27.54 19.51
N ASP A 663 37.11 26.46 19.89
CA ASP A 663 37.66 25.10 19.88
C ASP A 663 37.42 24.41 18.52
N ASN A 664 36.33 24.76 17.82
CA ASN A 664 35.91 24.15 16.55
C ASN A 664 35.80 25.21 15.42
N PRO A 665 36.89 25.85 14.99
CA PRO A 665 36.85 26.92 13.98
C PRO A 665 36.32 26.45 12.61
N ALA A 666 36.41 25.15 12.32
CA ALA A 666 35.86 24.54 11.10
C ALA A 666 34.32 24.56 11.05
N ASN A 667 33.64 24.93 12.14
CA ASN A 667 32.19 25.05 12.16
C ASN A 667 31.66 26.35 11.54
N LEU A 668 32.55 27.30 11.21
CA LEU A 668 32.15 28.51 10.51
C LEU A 668 31.52 28.16 9.15
N GLY A 669 30.36 28.73 8.86
CA GLY A 669 29.60 28.50 7.64
C GLY A 669 28.67 27.28 7.67
N LYS A 670 28.70 26.46 8.73
CA LYS A 670 27.77 25.32 8.89
C LYS A 670 26.39 25.77 9.34
N LYS A 671 25.34 25.04 8.94
CA LYS A 671 23.99 25.22 9.49
C LYS A 671 23.89 24.73 10.92
N LEU A 672 23.21 25.50 11.75
CA LEU A 672 22.85 25.20 13.12
C LEU A 672 21.34 25.34 13.30
N LYS A 673 20.71 24.33 13.89
CA LYS A 673 19.41 24.45 14.56
C LYS A 673 19.64 24.50 16.06
N ALA A 674 18.96 25.37 16.78
CA ALA A 674 19.00 25.39 18.24
C ALA A 674 17.66 25.88 18.83
N VAL A 675 17.29 25.39 20.01
CA VAL A 675 16.10 25.84 20.75
C VAL A 675 16.43 26.87 21.83
N GLY A 676 15.50 27.75 22.17
CA GLY A 676 15.66 28.66 23.30
C GLY A 676 14.60 29.76 23.34
N ASN A 677 14.76 30.68 24.28
CA ASN A 677 13.93 31.88 24.41
C ASN A 677 14.49 33.02 23.55
N LEU A 678 13.62 33.62 22.73
CA LEU A 678 13.93 34.79 21.91
C LEU A 678 13.97 36.06 22.77
N ARG A 679 15.16 36.43 23.22
CA ARG A 679 15.41 37.62 24.05
C ARG A 679 16.83 38.11 23.91
N SER A 680 17.05 39.38 24.23
CA SER A 680 18.34 40.03 23.96
C SER A 680 19.54 39.32 24.60
N TYR A 681 20.61 39.18 23.83
CA TYR A 681 21.92 38.67 24.26
C TYR A 681 23.03 39.58 23.71
N PHE A 682 23.95 40.02 24.58
CA PHE A 682 24.93 41.08 24.28
C PHE A 682 24.33 42.37 23.70
N GLY A 683 23.09 42.72 24.07
CA GLY A 683 22.40 43.92 23.54
C GLY A 683 21.83 43.77 22.12
N ALA A 684 21.95 42.60 21.49
CA ALA A 684 21.40 42.28 20.18
C ALA A 684 20.34 41.15 20.25
N ALA A 685 19.74 40.78 19.12
CA ALA A 685 18.77 39.68 19.03
C ALA A 685 19.41 38.37 19.48
N GLY A 686 18.82 37.69 20.48
CA GLY A 686 19.40 36.50 21.08
C GLY A 686 18.47 35.29 21.10
N LEU A 687 19.08 34.11 21.12
CA LEU A 687 18.45 32.84 21.48
C LEU A 687 19.09 32.37 22.78
N ARG A 688 18.40 32.59 23.90
CA ARG A 688 18.91 32.38 25.26
C ARG A 688 18.24 31.21 25.94
N ASP A 689 18.78 30.85 27.10
CA ASP A 689 18.18 29.88 28.02
C ASP A 689 18.03 28.48 27.38
N ASN A 690 18.91 28.15 26.43
CA ASN A 690 19.06 26.79 25.88
C ASN A 690 19.67 25.88 26.97
N PRO A 691 19.11 24.69 27.26
CA PRO A 691 19.64 23.78 28.29
C PRO A 691 21.04 23.21 27.98
N GLY A 692 21.44 23.19 26.71
CA GLY A 692 22.78 22.83 26.23
C GLY A 692 23.02 21.33 26.03
N THR A 693 21.98 20.50 26.13
CA THR A 693 22.08 19.06 25.91
C THR A 693 22.17 18.74 24.41
N SER A 694 22.54 17.51 24.08
CA SER A 694 22.55 17.05 22.68
C SER A 694 21.15 17.07 22.03
N ALA A 695 20.06 17.18 22.79
CA ALA A 695 18.71 17.28 22.26
C ALA A 695 18.32 18.72 21.85
N ASP A 696 19.11 19.72 22.24
CA ASP A 696 18.74 21.14 22.12
C ASP A 696 19.36 21.84 20.90
N PHE A 697 20.13 21.10 20.08
CA PHE A 697 20.76 21.62 18.87
C PHE A 697 21.08 20.51 17.83
N VAL A 698 21.25 20.93 16.57
CA VAL A 698 21.77 20.11 15.45
C VAL A 698 22.74 20.95 14.63
N LEU A 699 23.96 20.43 14.43
CA LEU A 699 24.98 21.04 13.59
C LEU A 699 25.20 20.22 12.31
N GLU A 700 25.34 20.90 11.18
CA GLU A 700 25.66 20.28 9.89
C GLU A 700 27.03 19.56 9.90
N GLY A 701 27.05 18.27 9.57
CA GLY A 701 28.29 17.49 9.50
C GLY A 701 28.87 17.08 10.86
N GLY A 702 28.01 16.72 11.83
CA GLY A 702 28.41 16.18 13.13
C GLY A 702 28.30 17.16 14.29
N GLY A 703 27.46 16.83 15.29
CA GLY A 703 27.35 17.52 16.58
C GLY A 703 25.91 17.88 16.96
N GLY A 704 25.45 17.44 18.14
CA GLY A 704 24.05 17.54 18.57
C GLY A 704 23.13 16.59 17.80
N GLY A 705 22.22 15.92 18.49
CA GLY A 705 21.23 14.99 17.92
C GLY A 705 19.81 15.52 18.00
N GLY A 706 19.64 16.82 18.19
CA GLY A 706 18.37 17.40 18.61
C GLY A 706 17.39 17.54 17.48
N GLY A 707 16.65 16.48 17.17
CA GLY A 707 15.22 16.60 16.87
C GLY A 707 14.63 15.55 15.93
N GLY A 708 15.45 14.67 15.36
CA GLY A 708 14.95 13.34 15.02
C GLY A 708 14.78 12.55 16.32
N THR A 709 13.57 12.08 16.61
CA THR A 709 13.40 10.98 17.57
C THR A 709 14.33 9.86 17.11
N ALA A 710 15.24 9.37 17.97
CA ALA A 710 16.12 8.28 17.60
C ALA A 710 15.28 7.10 17.09
N LEU A 711 15.46 6.76 15.82
CA LEU A 711 14.79 5.62 15.18
C LEU A 711 15.20 4.32 15.86
N PHE A 712 16.43 4.31 16.35
CA PHE A 712 16.98 3.28 17.20
C PHE A 712 17.96 3.92 18.19
N SER A 713 17.90 3.53 19.46
CA SER A 713 18.86 3.95 20.49
C SER A 713 19.08 2.80 21.46
N GLU A 714 20.34 2.46 21.69
CA GLU A 714 20.77 1.54 22.74
C GLU A 714 21.90 2.19 23.54
N THR A 715 21.80 2.15 24.87
CA THR A 715 22.74 2.75 25.81
C THR A 715 23.43 1.74 26.72
N PHE A 716 23.09 0.45 26.58
CA PHE A 716 23.67 -0.65 27.35
C PHE A 716 23.70 -0.41 28.86
N SER A 717 22.70 0.29 29.40
CA SER A 717 22.71 0.78 30.79
C SER A 717 22.79 -0.32 31.86
N SER A 718 22.38 -1.55 31.55
CA SER A 718 22.34 -2.65 32.52
C SER A 718 22.60 -4.05 31.94
N ASN A 719 22.56 -4.20 30.61
CA ASN A 719 22.84 -5.43 29.88
C ASN A 719 23.11 -5.09 28.40
N LEU A 720 23.17 -6.09 27.52
CA LEU A 720 23.37 -5.91 26.08
C LEU A 720 22.10 -5.48 25.32
N GLY A 721 21.04 -5.15 26.04
CA GLY A 721 19.77 -4.72 25.49
C GLY A 721 19.15 -5.77 24.58
N THR A 722 18.75 -5.34 23.39
CA THR A 722 18.18 -6.21 22.34
C THR A 722 19.23 -6.72 21.34
N PHE A 723 20.51 -6.41 21.55
CA PHE A 723 21.57 -6.94 20.69
C PHE A 723 21.74 -8.44 20.88
N SER A 724 21.96 -9.13 19.77
CA SER A 724 22.27 -10.55 19.74
C SER A 724 23.78 -10.76 19.61
N GLN A 725 24.27 -11.83 20.22
CA GLN A 725 25.67 -12.21 20.10
C GLN A 725 25.82 -13.45 19.22
N TYR A 726 26.90 -13.52 18.47
CA TYR A 726 27.30 -14.72 17.76
C TYR A 726 28.82 -14.92 17.82
N SER A 727 29.25 -16.08 18.33
CA SER A 727 30.66 -16.46 18.37
C SER A 727 30.97 -17.43 17.23
N VAL A 728 31.85 -17.02 16.32
CA VAL A 728 32.33 -17.83 15.20
C VAL A 728 33.57 -18.64 15.60
N GLU A 729 34.46 -18.01 16.36
CA GLU A 729 35.69 -18.59 16.90
C GLU A 729 35.94 -18.03 18.30
N GLY A 730 36.47 -18.86 19.20
CA GLY A 730 36.84 -18.46 20.57
C GLY A 730 35.83 -18.88 21.64
N ASN A 731 36.24 -18.76 22.91
CA ASN A 731 35.37 -19.04 24.07
C ASN A 731 34.86 -17.76 24.75
N GLN A 732 35.53 -16.64 24.50
CA GLN A 732 35.10 -15.33 24.97
C GLN A 732 33.97 -14.85 24.07
N VAL A 733 33.02 -14.10 24.64
CA VAL A 733 31.87 -13.55 23.93
C VAL A 733 31.60 -12.14 24.45
N TRP A 734 30.82 -11.35 23.71
CA TRP A 734 30.46 -10.00 24.12
C TRP A 734 29.75 -10.03 25.49
N GLY A 735 30.26 -9.25 26.43
CA GLY A 735 29.73 -9.13 27.78
C GLY A 735 29.19 -7.74 28.05
N TRP A 736 28.58 -7.56 29.22
CA TRP A 736 28.23 -6.24 29.73
C TRP A 736 29.28 -5.77 30.75
N GLY A 737 29.64 -4.49 30.69
CA GLY A 737 30.52 -3.82 31.63
C GLY A 737 29.94 -2.49 32.13
N ASN A 738 30.23 -2.13 33.38
CA ASN A 738 29.77 -0.88 33.97
C ASN A 738 30.78 0.26 33.77
N PHE A 739 31.04 0.59 32.52
CA PHE A 739 31.88 1.73 32.12
C PHE A 739 31.01 2.72 31.35
N ASP A 740 31.26 4.03 31.53
CA ASP A 740 30.49 5.11 30.87
C ASP A 740 28.96 5.05 31.12
N GLY A 741 28.53 4.45 32.25
CA GLY A 741 27.11 4.27 32.59
C GLY A 741 26.49 2.96 32.10
N GLY A 742 27.29 2.09 31.47
CA GLY A 742 26.89 0.79 30.93
C GLY A 742 27.39 0.63 29.49
N CYS A 743 27.99 -0.51 29.15
CA CYS A 743 28.54 -0.76 27.82
C CYS A 743 28.58 -2.26 27.48
N ALA A 744 28.57 -2.56 26.17
CA ALA A 744 28.97 -3.85 25.64
C ALA A 744 30.49 -3.92 25.57
N VAL A 745 31.10 -5.00 26.08
CA VAL A 745 32.55 -5.17 26.19
C VAL A 745 32.98 -6.49 25.57
N MET A 746 34.06 -6.48 24.78
CA MET A 746 34.66 -7.70 24.25
C MET A 746 36.19 -7.68 24.39
N THR A 747 36.75 -8.82 24.79
CA THR A 747 38.19 -9.04 24.81
C THR A 747 38.55 -10.53 24.66
N GLY A 748 39.53 -10.83 23.83
CA GLY A 748 40.20 -12.14 23.76
C GLY A 748 41.31 -12.31 24.80
N TYR A 749 41.53 -11.33 25.68
CA TYR A 749 42.53 -11.40 26.74
C TYR A 749 41.91 -11.99 28.01
N VAL A 750 42.43 -13.14 28.45
CA VAL A 750 42.12 -13.72 29.75
C VAL A 750 43.42 -13.89 30.50
N ASN A 751 43.66 -12.99 31.45
CA ASN A 751 44.95 -12.85 32.12
C ASN A 751 45.60 -14.20 32.49
N PRO A 752 46.83 -14.49 32.01
CA PRO A 752 47.73 -13.65 31.19
C PRO A 752 47.65 -13.90 29.66
N ASP A 753 46.77 -14.78 29.23
CA ASP A 753 46.74 -15.37 27.89
C ASP A 753 45.87 -14.56 26.90
N ARG A 754 46.18 -14.71 25.61
CA ARG A 754 45.42 -14.13 24.49
C ARG A 754 44.87 -15.26 23.63
N PHE A 755 43.61 -15.16 23.25
CA PHE A 755 42.90 -16.19 22.49
C PHE A 755 42.51 -15.66 21.11
N PRO A 756 42.54 -16.51 20.07
CA PRO A 756 41.86 -16.23 18.81
C PRO A 756 40.35 -16.12 19.01
N ASN A 757 39.76 -15.06 18.47
CA ASN A 757 38.33 -14.80 18.53
C ASN A 757 37.81 -14.22 17.20
N ASP A 758 36.55 -14.50 16.91
CA ASP A 758 35.74 -13.84 15.89
C ASP A 758 34.29 -13.77 16.40
N ASP A 759 33.98 -12.64 17.04
CA ASP A 759 32.76 -12.47 17.82
C ASP A 759 31.97 -11.25 17.36
N TRP A 760 30.68 -11.44 17.20
CA TRP A 760 29.75 -10.46 16.65
C TRP A 760 28.73 -10.03 17.69
N LEU A 761 28.51 -8.73 17.79
CA LEU A 761 27.39 -8.13 18.50
C LEU A 761 26.51 -7.40 17.48
N ILE A 762 25.27 -7.85 17.29
CA ILE A 762 24.41 -7.44 16.17
C ILE A 762 23.13 -6.82 16.72
N SER A 763 22.78 -5.64 16.21
CA SER A 763 21.56 -4.92 16.59
C SER A 763 20.30 -5.74 16.23
N PRO A 764 19.13 -5.45 16.82
CA PRO A 764 17.87 -5.82 16.18
C PRO A 764 17.74 -5.16 14.79
N ALA A 765 16.72 -5.55 14.04
CA ALA A 765 16.40 -4.90 12.77
C ALA A 765 16.02 -3.42 13.02
N ILE A 766 16.75 -2.50 12.38
CA ILE A 766 16.49 -1.06 12.40
C ILE A 766 15.72 -0.72 11.12
N ASN A 767 14.55 -0.12 11.26
CA ASN A 767 13.66 0.17 10.13
C ASN A 767 13.82 1.63 9.66
N LEU A 768 14.36 1.80 8.45
CA LEU A 768 14.57 3.10 7.80
C LEU A 768 13.60 3.34 6.63
N SER A 769 12.54 2.54 6.49
CA SER A 769 11.62 2.56 5.33
C SER A 769 10.95 3.92 5.07
N ALA A 770 10.76 4.72 6.10
CA ALA A 770 10.10 6.03 6.03
C ALA A 770 11.07 7.19 6.27
N HIS A 771 12.38 6.91 6.28
CA HIS A 771 13.41 7.87 6.69
C HIS A 771 14.39 8.08 5.55
N THR A 772 14.79 9.34 5.36
CA THR A 772 15.79 9.77 4.39
C THR A 772 16.82 10.65 5.06
N GLY A 773 18.10 10.51 4.72
CA GLY A 773 19.21 11.17 5.36
C GLY A 773 19.58 10.55 6.70
N ALA A 774 19.40 9.24 6.87
CA ALA A 774 19.67 8.56 8.13
C ALA A 774 21.12 8.76 8.58
N VAL A 775 21.31 8.89 9.90
CA VAL A 775 22.63 9.08 10.52
C VAL A 775 22.85 8.06 11.63
N LEU A 776 24.00 7.39 11.60
CA LEU A 776 24.46 6.51 12.69
C LEU A 776 25.45 7.27 13.58
N THR A 777 25.34 7.08 14.89
CA THR A 777 26.32 7.56 15.88
C THR A 777 26.63 6.46 16.88
N ILE A 778 27.90 6.33 17.25
CA ILE A 778 28.42 5.30 18.15
C ILE A 778 29.30 5.96 19.20
N ARG A 779 29.17 5.54 20.47
CA ARG A 779 30.08 5.93 21.55
C ARG A 779 30.87 4.73 22.02
N GLN A 780 32.20 4.85 22.00
CA GLN A 780 33.10 3.71 22.17
C GLN A 780 34.45 4.08 22.80
N ALA A 781 35.09 3.09 23.42
CA ALA A 781 36.47 3.11 23.89
C ALA A 781 37.20 1.84 23.46
N ALA A 782 38.51 1.91 23.20
CA ALA A 782 39.30 0.74 22.87
C ALA A 782 40.73 0.88 23.39
N ASN A 783 41.25 -0.19 23.98
CA ASN A 783 42.62 -0.25 24.48
C ASN A 783 43.36 -1.50 23.97
N PHE A 784 44.69 -1.44 23.98
CA PHE A 784 45.61 -2.49 23.52
C PHE A 784 45.43 -2.90 22.06
N VAL A 785 44.88 -2.00 21.23
CA VAL A 785 44.62 -2.27 19.79
C VAL A 785 45.92 -2.58 19.04
N SER A 786 47.06 -2.04 19.49
CA SER A 786 48.39 -2.35 18.94
C SER A 786 48.48 -2.11 17.43
N SER A 787 47.76 -1.09 16.93
CA SER A 787 47.59 -0.73 15.51
C SER A 787 46.74 -1.67 14.65
N GLU A 788 46.20 -2.76 15.21
CA GLU A 788 45.35 -3.72 14.48
C GLU A 788 43.87 -3.31 14.44
N TRP A 789 43.58 -2.11 13.95
CA TRP A 789 42.19 -1.62 13.85
C TRP A 789 41.30 -2.46 12.93
N SER A 790 41.88 -3.24 12.02
CA SER A 790 41.13 -4.17 11.16
C SER A 790 40.41 -5.28 11.95
N PHE A 791 40.79 -5.49 13.21
CA PHE A 791 40.15 -6.46 14.10
C PHE A 791 38.90 -5.91 14.80
N LEU A 792 38.64 -4.60 14.75
CA LEU A 792 37.48 -3.96 15.34
C LEU A 792 36.66 -3.29 14.22
N GLN A 793 35.63 -3.97 13.74
CA GLN A 793 34.86 -3.52 12.57
C GLN A 793 33.42 -3.17 12.94
N VAL A 794 32.93 -2.06 12.36
CA VAL A 794 31.50 -1.73 12.34
C VAL A 794 30.97 -2.12 10.97
N LEU A 795 30.01 -3.04 10.96
CA LEU A 795 29.48 -3.67 9.76
C LEU A 795 27.97 -3.42 9.65
N VAL A 796 27.45 -3.34 8.44
CA VAL A 796 26.02 -3.17 8.18
C VAL A 796 25.53 -4.19 7.17
N SER A 797 24.35 -4.77 7.42
CA SER A 797 23.68 -5.68 6.50
C SER A 797 22.20 -5.32 6.34
N THR A 798 21.65 -5.54 5.14
CA THR A 798 20.22 -5.35 4.84
C THR A 798 19.51 -6.66 4.49
N ASP A 799 20.24 -7.79 4.52
CA ASP A 799 19.79 -9.13 4.15
C ASP A 799 20.17 -10.19 5.20
N TYR A 800 20.77 -9.79 6.32
CA TYR A 800 20.89 -10.62 7.51
C TYR A 800 19.50 -10.99 8.04
N SER A 801 19.26 -12.26 8.37
CA SER A 801 17.94 -12.74 8.77
C SER A 801 17.56 -12.40 10.21
N GLY A 802 18.40 -11.64 10.93
CA GLY A 802 18.26 -11.35 12.35
C GLY A 802 18.67 -12.50 13.27
N SER A 803 19.07 -13.65 12.71
CA SER A 803 19.56 -14.83 13.42
C SER A 803 20.40 -15.69 12.48
N GLY A 804 21.24 -16.57 13.04
CA GLY A 804 22.14 -17.45 12.29
C GLY A 804 23.60 -16.99 12.33
N ASN A 805 24.47 -17.67 11.59
CA ASN A 805 25.90 -17.35 11.56
C ASN A 805 26.18 -16.15 10.62
N PRO A 806 26.56 -14.97 11.14
CA PRO A 806 26.81 -13.78 10.33
C PRO A 806 28.03 -13.91 9.41
N ALA A 807 28.95 -14.84 9.68
CA ALA A 807 30.08 -15.10 8.79
C ALA A 807 29.69 -15.84 7.50
N THR A 808 28.49 -16.43 7.46
CA THR A 808 27.98 -17.18 6.29
C THR A 808 26.59 -16.74 5.82
N GLN A 809 25.93 -15.85 6.55
CA GLN A 809 24.58 -15.35 6.29
C GLN A 809 24.56 -13.83 6.34
N GLY A 810 23.87 -13.23 5.37
CA GLY A 810 23.86 -11.79 5.16
C GLY A 810 25.12 -11.30 4.44
N THR A 811 24.97 -10.19 3.75
CA THR A 811 26.04 -9.43 3.12
C THR A 811 26.40 -8.26 4.04
N TRP A 812 27.64 -8.23 4.51
CA TRP A 812 28.12 -7.24 5.49
C TRP A 812 29.05 -6.23 4.83
N THR A 813 28.69 -4.95 4.93
CA THR A 813 29.48 -3.83 4.42
C THR A 813 30.14 -3.10 5.58
N GLU A 814 31.45 -2.88 5.52
CA GLU A 814 32.17 -2.14 6.55
C GLU A 814 31.92 -0.62 6.45
N ILE A 815 31.64 -0.03 7.60
CA ILE A 815 31.39 1.39 7.77
C ILE A 815 32.67 2.07 8.25
N ASN A 816 33.09 3.10 7.52
CA ASN A 816 34.20 3.93 7.97
C ASN A 816 33.76 4.83 9.12
N VAL A 817 34.21 4.54 10.34
CA VAL A 817 33.99 5.38 11.51
C VAL A 817 34.92 6.61 11.48
N PRO A 818 34.39 7.84 11.43
CA PRO A 818 35.19 9.08 11.28
C PRO A 818 36.10 9.37 12.46
N ASN A 819 35.59 9.21 13.69
CA ASN A 819 36.35 9.39 14.93
C ASN A 819 36.47 8.07 15.69
N LYS A 820 37.70 7.57 15.86
CA LYS A 820 38.00 6.32 16.56
C LYS A 820 38.76 6.61 17.87
N PRO A 821 38.63 5.76 18.92
CA PRO A 821 39.45 5.87 20.12
C PRO A 821 40.95 5.84 19.80
N SER A 822 41.81 6.28 20.73
CA SER A 822 43.27 6.25 20.55
C SER A 822 43.83 4.83 20.40
N GLY A 823 43.12 3.83 20.94
CA GLY A 823 43.55 2.43 20.98
C GLY A 823 44.55 2.12 22.10
N THR A 824 44.89 3.11 22.94
CA THR A 824 45.93 3.04 23.98
C THR A 824 45.47 3.46 25.37
N ASP A 825 44.21 3.85 25.52
CA ASP A 825 43.59 4.27 26.77
C ASP A 825 42.12 3.83 26.83
N TRP A 826 41.42 4.24 27.88
CA TRP A 826 40.00 3.92 28.11
C TRP A 826 39.09 5.13 27.90
N ALA A 827 39.53 6.13 27.13
CA ALA A 827 38.72 7.32 26.89
C ALA A 827 37.60 6.99 25.89
N PHE A 828 36.35 7.18 26.32
CA PHE A 828 35.19 7.09 25.44
C PHE A 828 35.14 8.30 24.51
N VAL A 829 34.98 8.02 23.22
CA VAL A 829 34.80 9.03 22.18
C VAL A 829 33.51 8.75 21.40
N ASP A 830 32.86 9.82 20.94
CA ASP A 830 31.76 9.72 20.00
C ASP A 830 32.31 9.63 18.56
N SER A 831 31.68 8.80 17.73
CA SER A 831 32.08 8.59 16.33
C SER A 831 31.93 9.82 15.45
N GLY A 832 31.14 10.81 15.90
CA GLY A 832 30.51 11.80 15.03
C GLY A 832 29.39 11.19 14.18
N ASP A 833 28.81 12.00 13.31
CA ASP A 833 27.78 11.56 12.37
C ASP A 833 28.41 10.65 11.31
N ILE A 834 27.91 9.43 11.23
CA ILE A 834 28.20 8.49 10.16
C ILE A 834 27.04 8.56 9.18
N ASP A 835 27.33 8.95 7.94
CA ASP A 835 26.34 8.93 6.85
C ASP A 835 25.79 7.52 6.69
N PHE A 836 24.50 7.37 6.97
CA PHE A 836 23.77 6.13 6.92
C PHE A 836 22.70 6.16 5.83
N SER A 837 22.68 7.22 5.00
CA SER A 837 21.66 7.46 3.96
C SER A 837 21.67 6.41 2.85
N ALA A 838 22.79 5.70 2.65
CA ALA A 838 22.84 4.55 1.75
C ALA A 838 21.84 3.44 2.11
N TYR A 839 21.35 3.45 3.36
CA TYR A 839 20.38 2.49 3.89
C TYR A 839 18.98 3.11 4.09
N ASP A 840 18.76 4.33 3.60
CA ASP A 840 17.44 4.97 3.58
C ASP A 840 16.41 4.11 2.85
N GLY A 841 15.17 4.16 3.31
CA GLY A 841 14.07 3.41 2.71
C GLY A 841 14.18 1.89 2.91
N LYS A 842 15.16 1.37 3.68
CA LYS A 842 15.31 -0.07 3.93
C LYS A 842 14.49 -0.52 5.15
N PRO A 843 13.71 -1.61 5.05
CA PRO A 843 12.85 -2.08 6.14
C PRO A 843 13.58 -2.83 7.25
N ALA A 844 14.76 -3.35 6.97
CA ALA A 844 15.60 -4.02 7.95
C ALA A 844 17.06 -3.70 7.64
N VAL A 845 17.71 -3.02 8.58
CA VAL A 845 19.13 -2.71 8.57
C VAL A 845 19.71 -3.18 9.90
N TYR A 846 20.80 -3.93 9.86
CA TYR A 846 21.46 -4.46 11.05
C TYR A 846 22.85 -3.82 11.16
N VAL A 847 23.15 -3.26 12.32
CA VAL A 847 24.49 -2.77 12.66
C VAL A 847 25.17 -3.82 13.52
N ALA A 848 26.37 -4.24 13.14
CA ALA A 848 27.16 -5.21 13.86
C ALA A 848 28.53 -4.67 14.27
N PHE A 849 28.97 -5.05 15.46
CA PHE A 849 30.32 -4.86 15.96
C PHE A 849 31.03 -6.21 15.92
N ARG A 850 31.97 -6.37 15.00
CA ARG A 850 32.78 -7.59 14.87
C ARG A 850 34.12 -7.37 15.54
N TYR A 851 34.41 -8.19 16.53
CA TYR A 851 35.66 -8.23 17.26
C TYR A 851 36.48 -9.44 16.81
N ARG A 852 37.77 -9.24 16.54
CA ARG A 852 38.73 -10.32 16.30
C ARG A 852 39.96 -10.20 17.19
N SER A 853 40.58 -11.33 17.49
CA SER A 853 41.88 -11.39 18.17
C SER A 853 42.69 -12.62 17.75
N SER A 854 43.92 -12.71 18.22
CA SER A 854 44.83 -13.83 17.98
C SER A 854 45.58 -14.19 19.27
N SER A 855 46.42 -15.22 19.21
CA SER A 855 47.30 -15.61 20.32
C SER A 855 48.37 -14.56 20.69
N THR A 856 48.51 -13.49 19.91
CA THR A 856 49.51 -12.43 20.16
C THR A 856 48.89 -11.05 20.32
N ILE A 857 47.68 -10.82 19.82
CA ILE A 857 47.01 -9.52 19.82
C ILE A 857 45.57 -9.72 20.29
N ALA A 858 45.22 -9.12 21.43
CA ALA A 858 43.87 -9.11 21.97
C ALA A 858 43.61 -7.74 22.60
N SER A 859 42.88 -6.91 21.88
CA SER A 859 42.42 -5.61 22.37
C SER A 859 41.22 -5.78 23.30
N THR A 860 40.83 -4.71 23.97
CA THR A 860 39.50 -4.63 24.60
C THR A 860 38.74 -3.53 23.90
N TRP A 861 37.49 -3.82 23.52
CA TRP A 861 36.61 -2.88 22.84
C TRP A 861 35.31 -2.72 23.62
N GLU A 862 34.89 -1.47 23.84
CA GLU A 862 33.74 -1.09 24.64
C GLU A 862 32.81 -0.18 23.82
N ILE A 863 31.52 -0.51 23.75
CA ILE A 863 30.49 0.29 23.08
C ILE A 863 29.43 0.69 24.12
N SER A 864 29.32 1.99 24.44
CA SER A 864 28.35 2.48 25.43
C SER A 864 27.09 3.07 24.81
N LYS A 865 27.11 3.42 23.53
CA LYS A 865 25.92 3.94 22.85
C LYS A 865 25.92 3.66 21.36
N VAL A 866 24.74 3.34 20.83
CA VAL A 866 24.47 3.25 19.39
C VAL A 866 23.15 3.95 19.11
N GLU A 867 23.14 4.90 18.18
CA GLU A 867 21.91 5.58 17.75
C GLU A 867 21.83 5.70 16.24
N VAL A 868 20.65 5.43 15.69
CA VAL A 868 20.28 5.78 14.31
C VAL A 868 19.16 6.81 14.35
N LYS A 869 19.31 7.89 13.58
CA LYS A 869 18.44 9.07 13.59
C LYS A 869 17.98 9.42 12.19
#